data_AF-A0A1H8CLZ3-F1
#
_entry.id   AF-A0A1H8CLZ3-F1
#
_cell.length_a   1.000
_cell.length_b   1.000
_cell.length_c   1.000
_cell.angle_alpha   90.00
_cell.angle_beta   90.00
_cell.angle_gamma   90.00
#
_symmetry.space_group_name_H-M   'P 1'
#
loop_
_entity.id
_entity.type
_entity.pdbx_description
1 polymer ?
#
loop_
_entity_poly.entity_id
_entity_poly.type
_entity_poly.pdbx_seq_one_letter_code
_entity_poly.pdbx_strand_id
1 'polypeptide(L)'
;MPKSVLNKALCAGAAAWLLHGAALAEAGATFISQSVPNTMQLGKSYTVSVTYQNTGSTRWTSGQYRLGAQNPNDTRRWGADRVDLPPGVDVAPGALYTFTFDVAVGDQRYCDATMYARVSACDFQWGLVLEHQAWLSRGVNTRVELYDAPAVTSLAPPIAPPVATDPKAYTFANFRGANVLMQTFEDNRLCDHTAWLPEGADADAIIDNALAMGLNVLRMAVILPPKKPGVPSDWIAASPRYQNVCADPAKPEWGAETNSALLARGVIDKVQAFMDKADAAGLKVILVLDGYTKYDANCYWKKSFLDVRDSADALVKRFKSHRALLAWDIMNEPMWNALAFDCLHADADYASVVRAVDAMYNLVRANDGLHPTTVGEAQLPLLKYWKDISSFASPHLYVYATSAERDTLDQVNFVADAALREMRREMGSAMPLVVGEFGNADPDGDFNADYYQRFLDSLAVADRGFMLWSLSPSPNQQGFSVLTPEGELKPAGKLVQRGRWMPVVQQLYLAYLGYPADPAGLQNFSAQLAELAADMHARGLELQPNLGALDQAYQSEPALRQLLDSLYNSSSFSEIYTPERSSDYVQQIYLRLFNRQPDADGLKYWSDNLNYFGLEKSRAVATIFAGSLGAGSAQAKLDAASGSKKAAVAAAFTASLSTPQRRDCYTGKNAVALGRTLLAAVNADTDVATYRTRIDAAVNALCGN
;
A
#
# COMPACT_ATOMS: atom_id res chain seq x y z
N MET A 1 -73.69 29.05 -2.28
CA MET A 1 -74.01 29.95 -1.14
C MET A 1 -74.54 29.10 0.00
N PRO A 2 -74.37 29.42 1.29
CA PRO A 2 -73.34 30.23 1.96
C PRO A 2 -72.87 29.66 3.34
N LYS A 3 -71.85 30.33 3.93
CA LYS A 3 -71.66 30.69 5.35
C LYS A 3 -71.27 29.64 6.43
N SER A 4 -70.09 29.92 7.00
CA SER A 4 -69.61 29.71 8.38
C SER A 4 -70.69 29.92 9.46
N VAL A 5 -70.63 29.32 10.65
CA VAL A 5 -69.83 29.67 11.85
C VAL A 5 -70.27 28.72 13.00
N LEU A 6 -69.34 28.34 13.89
CA LEU A 6 -69.43 28.36 15.38
C LEU A 6 -69.19 27.03 16.13
N ASN A 7 -68.13 27.08 16.96
CA ASN A 7 -67.69 26.14 17.99
C ASN A 7 -68.78 25.73 19.00
N LYS A 8 -68.75 24.47 19.46
CA LYS A 8 -68.54 24.07 20.88
C LYS A 8 -68.59 22.54 21.06
N ALA A 9 -67.60 22.04 21.78
CA ALA A 9 -67.40 20.64 22.16
C ALA A 9 -68.46 20.12 23.14
N LEU A 10 -68.79 18.81 23.06
CA LEU A 10 -68.61 17.84 24.15
C LEU A 10 -69.08 16.42 23.73
N CYS A 11 -68.13 15.48 23.78
CA CYS A 11 -68.25 14.05 24.11
C CYS A 11 -69.43 13.22 23.59
N ALA A 12 -69.15 12.32 22.64
CA ALA A 12 -69.05 10.87 22.88
C ALA A 12 -69.03 10.10 21.54
N GLY A 13 -68.09 9.15 21.40
CA GLY A 13 -68.27 8.02 20.50
C GLY A 13 -67.56 8.11 19.14
N ALA A 14 -66.24 8.05 19.15
CA ALA A 14 -65.46 7.23 18.21
C ALA A 14 -64.01 7.20 18.69
N ALA A 15 -63.70 6.22 19.55
CA ALA A 15 -62.33 5.78 19.72
C ALA A 15 -61.88 5.21 18.37
N ALA A 16 -61.33 6.08 17.52
CA ALA A 16 -60.60 5.67 16.35
C ALA A 16 -59.40 4.86 16.83
N TRP A 17 -59.38 3.60 16.43
CA TRP A 17 -58.29 2.68 16.65
C TRP A 17 -56.99 3.29 16.10
N LEU A 18 -56.17 3.84 16.99
CA LEU A 18 -54.73 3.91 16.78
C LEU A 18 -54.22 2.47 16.84
N LEU A 19 -54.33 1.76 15.71
CA LEU A 19 -53.43 0.65 15.43
C LEU A 19 -52.03 1.24 15.44
N HIS A 20 -51.38 1.17 16.60
CA HIS A 20 -49.94 1.08 16.66
C HIS A 20 -49.59 -0.17 15.87
N GLY A 21 -49.34 -0.02 14.58
CA GLY A 21 -48.66 -1.05 13.82
C GLY A 21 -47.31 -1.25 14.50
N ALA A 22 -47.19 -2.29 15.31
CA ALA A 22 -45.88 -2.82 15.65
C ALA A 22 -45.19 -3.07 14.31
N ALA A 23 -44.12 -2.33 14.01
CA ALA A 23 -43.28 -2.65 12.88
C ALA A 23 -42.94 -4.14 12.99
N LEU A 24 -43.28 -4.93 11.97
CA LEU A 24 -42.97 -6.34 11.98
C LEU A 24 -41.46 -6.50 12.16
N ALA A 25 -41.06 -7.43 13.03
CA ALA A 25 -39.65 -7.76 13.22
C ALA A 25 -39.07 -8.18 11.85
N GLU A 26 -38.04 -7.48 11.40
CA GLU A 26 -37.42 -7.66 10.08
C GLU A 26 -35.97 -8.10 10.27
N ALA A 27 -35.59 -9.17 9.58
CA ALA A 27 -34.20 -9.58 9.48
C ALA A 27 -33.52 -8.73 8.40
N GLY A 28 -32.35 -8.18 8.71
CA GLY A 28 -31.62 -7.32 7.78
C GLY A 28 -30.12 -7.52 7.93
N ALA A 29 -29.40 -7.32 6.83
CA ALA A 29 -27.96 -7.38 6.81
C ALA A 29 -27.38 -6.41 5.79
N THR A 30 -26.17 -5.93 6.07
CA THR A 30 -25.35 -5.18 5.10
C THR A 30 -23.96 -5.78 5.06
N PHE A 31 -23.48 -6.11 3.87
CA PHE A 31 -22.11 -6.58 3.66
C PHE A 31 -21.12 -5.47 4.00
N ILE A 32 -20.02 -5.84 4.66
CA ILE A 32 -18.97 -4.90 5.07
C ILE A 32 -17.65 -5.22 4.38
N SER A 33 -17.20 -6.47 4.45
CA SER A 33 -15.88 -6.83 3.95
C SER A 33 -15.73 -8.32 3.73
N GLN A 34 -14.83 -8.69 2.82
CA GLN A 34 -14.23 -10.01 2.75
C GLN A 34 -12.71 -9.93 2.64
N SER A 35 -12.02 -10.76 3.41
CA SER A 35 -10.57 -10.84 3.45
C SER A 35 -10.15 -12.20 2.93
N VAL A 36 -9.72 -12.20 1.66
CA VAL A 36 -9.28 -13.36 0.89
C VAL A 36 -8.10 -12.92 0.01
N PRO A 37 -6.98 -13.66 -0.06
CA PRO A 37 -5.90 -13.30 -0.97
C PRO A 37 -6.34 -13.43 -2.43
N ASN A 38 -5.87 -12.54 -3.31
CA ASN A 38 -6.20 -12.54 -4.74
C ASN A 38 -5.55 -13.69 -5.52
N THR A 39 -4.55 -14.38 -4.96
CA THR A 39 -3.97 -15.60 -5.55
C THR A 39 -3.79 -16.69 -4.50
N MET A 40 -3.97 -17.95 -4.90
CA MET A 40 -3.85 -19.12 -4.04
C MET A 40 -3.23 -20.31 -4.78
N GLN A 41 -2.62 -21.23 -4.02
CA GLN A 41 -2.17 -22.53 -4.52
C GLN A 41 -3.33 -23.52 -4.52
N LEU A 42 -3.51 -24.26 -5.62
CA LEU A 42 -4.49 -25.34 -5.70
C LEU A 42 -4.23 -26.40 -4.61
N GLY A 43 -5.28 -26.85 -3.93
CA GLY A 43 -5.23 -27.87 -2.88
C GLY A 43 -4.72 -27.37 -1.52
N LYS A 44 -4.25 -26.13 -1.41
CA LYS A 44 -3.80 -25.54 -0.14
C LYS A 44 -4.97 -24.88 0.60
N SER A 45 -4.93 -24.97 1.94
CA SER A 45 -5.91 -24.34 2.83
C SER A 45 -5.49 -22.92 3.22
N TYR A 46 -6.46 -22.02 3.21
CA TYR A 46 -6.32 -20.59 3.54
C TYR A 46 -7.40 -20.18 4.53
N THR A 47 -7.02 -19.44 5.58
CA THR A 47 -7.99 -18.84 6.51
C THR A 47 -8.48 -17.51 5.95
N VAL A 48 -9.79 -17.40 5.76
CA VAL A 48 -10.46 -16.22 5.21
C VAL A 48 -11.50 -15.70 6.19
N SER A 49 -11.97 -14.47 5.97
CA SER A 49 -13.03 -13.90 6.80
C SER A 49 -14.02 -13.06 6.02
N VAL A 50 -15.29 -13.08 6.44
CA VAL A 50 -16.37 -12.28 5.85
C VAL A 50 -17.15 -11.58 6.96
N THR A 51 -17.41 -10.29 6.82
CA THR A 51 -18.06 -9.45 7.84
C THR A 51 -19.36 -8.86 7.32
N TYR A 52 -20.41 -8.93 8.15
CA TYR A 52 -21.70 -8.27 7.93
C TYR A 52 -22.11 -7.45 9.15
N GLN A 53 -22.92 -6.43 8.93
CA GLN A 53 -23.65 -5.70 9.97
C GLN A 53 -25.10 -6.15 10.03
N ASN A 54 -25.62 -6.33 11.24
CA ASN A 54 -27.04 -6.54 11.45
C ASN A 54 -27.80 -5.21 11.34
N THR A 55 -28.51 -5.01 10.24
CA THR A 55 -29.33 -3.82 9.99
C THR A 55 -30.82 -4.08 10.21
N GLY A 56 -31.20 -5.29 10.64
CA GLY A 56 -32.56 -5.64 10.99
C GLY A 56 -32.97 -5.14 12.38
N SER A 57 -34.22 -5.42 12.74
CA SER A 57 -34.77 -5.14 14.08
C SER A 57 -34.72 -6.37 15.01
N THR A 58 -34.18 -7.50 14.53
CA THR A 58 -34.05 -8.76 15.26
C THR A 58 -32.59 -9.18 15.42
N ARG A 59 -32.31 -10.03 16.42
CA ARG A 59 -30.99 -10.61 16.66
C ARG A 59 -30.69 -11.73 15.67
N TRP A 60 -29.43 -11.85 15.23
CA TRP A 60 -28.99 -13.05 14.54
C TRP A 60 -28.57 -14.11 15.55
N THR A 61 -29.17 -15.29 15.48
CA THR A 61 -28.89 -16.41 16.39
C THR A 61 -28.39 -17.64 15.62
N SER A 62 -27.55 -18.44 16.28
CA SER A 62 -27.03 -19.70 15.73
C SER A 62 -28.15 -20.62 15.22
N GLY A 63 -27.87 -21.34 14.13
CA GLY A 63 -28.81 -22.28 13.49
C GLY A 63 -29.84 -21.64 12.55
N GLN A 64 -30.08 -20.33 12.65
CA GLN A 64 -30.96 -19.60 11.73
C GLN A 64 -30.19 -18.76 10.71
N TYR A 65 -29.11 -18.12 11.15
CA TYR A 65 -28.32 -17.23 10.32
C TYR A 65 -26.99 -17.89 9.97
N ARG A 66 -26.64 -17.85 8.68
CA ARG A 66 -25.46 -18.52 8.12
C ARG A 66 -24.89 -17.69 6.99
N LEU A 67 -23.61 -17.90 6.66
CA LEU A 67 -23.15 -17.56 5.32
C LEU A 67 -23.50 -18.69 4.38
N GLY A 68 -23.85 -18.35 3.14
CA GLY A 68 -23.93 -19.28 2.04
C GLY A 68 -23.08 -18.81 0.86
N ALA A 69 -22.38 -19.76 0.23
CA ALA A 69 -21.53 -19.48 -0.90
C ALA A 69 -22.36 -18.96 -2.10
N GLN A 70 -21.81 -18.02 -2.86
CA GLN A 70 -22.44 -17.40 -4.02
C GLN A 70 -21.53 -17.50 -5.24
N ASN A 71 -22.06 -17.14 -6.42
CA ASN A 71 -21.38 -17.24 -7.72
C ASN A 71 -20.76 -18.63 -8.03
N PRO A 72 -21.60 -19.68 -8.16
CA PRO A 72 -23.08 -19.71 -8.07
C PRO A 72 -23.60 -20.00 -6.65
N ASN A 73 -24.93 -19.86 -6.45
CA ASN A 73 -25.56 -20.14 -5.16
C ASN A 73 -25.23 -21.54 -4.63
N ASP A 74 -24.87 -21.62 -3.36
CA ASP A 74 -24.64 -22.83 -2.58
C ASP A 74 -23.57 -23.74 -3.20
N THR A 75 -22.61 -23.13 -3.89
CA THR A 75 -21.46 -23.83 -4.44
C THR A 75 -20.56 -24.38 -3.34
N ARG A 76 -19.99 -25.56 -3.56
CA ARG A 76 -18.99 -26.17 -2.67
C ARG A 76 -17.55 -25.97 -3.15
N ARG A 77 -17.33 -25.07 -4.12
CA ARG A 77 -16.01 -24.75 -4.71
C ARG A 77 -14.93 -24.54 -3.64
N TRP A 78 -15.28 -23.85 -2.55
CA TRP A 78 -14.36 -23.45 -1.49
C TRP A 78 -14.25 -24.46 -0.35
N GLY A 79 -14.83 -25.67 -0.50
CA GLY A 79 -14.86 -26.74 0.49
C GLY A 79 -16.17 -26.83 1.29
N ALA A 80 -16.92 -25.73 1.39
CA ALA A 80 -18.25 -25.68 2.04
C ALA A 80 -19.21 -24.77 1.27
N ASP A 81 -20.50 -25.08 1.34
CA ASP A 81 -21.61 -24.27 0.81
C ASP A 81 -22.24 -23.36 1.89
N ARG A 82 -22.00 -23.68 3.18
CA ARG A 82 -22.49 -22.95 4.34
C ARG A 82 -21.38 -22.75 5.38
N VAL A 83 -21.42 -21.61 6.08
CA VAL A 83 -20.65 -21.37 7.30
C VAL A 83 -21.61 -20.97 8.41
N ASP A 84 -21.63 -21.74 9.48
CA ASP A 84 -22.52 -21.54 10.61
C ASP A 84 -22.14 -20.31 11.44
N LEU A 85 -23.15 -19.60 11.94
CA LEU A 85 -22.99 -18.75 13.11
C LEU A 85 -22.79 -19.68 14.33
N PRO A 86 -21.64 -19.62 15.05
CA PRO A 86 -21.31 -20.58 16.09
C PRO A 86 -22.35 -20.63 17.22
N PRO A 87 -22.54 -21.79 17.88
CA PRO A 87 -23.48 -21.92 19.00
C PRO A 87 -23.24 -20.87 20.08
N GLY A 88 -24.33 -20.27 20.58
CA GLY A 88 -24.29 -19.25 21.63
C GLY A 88 -23.92 -17.84 21.16
N VAL A 89 -23.58 -17.65 19.88
CA VAL A 89 -23.41 -16.31 19.31
C VAL A 89 -24.78 -15.68 19.04
N ASP A 90 -24.91 -14.43 19.49
CA ASP A 90 -26.07 -13.58 19.28
C ASP A 90 -25.62 -12.19 18.83
N VAL A 91 -26.01 -11.78 17.62
CA VAL A 91 -25.61 -10.51 17.01
C VAL A 91 -26.78 -9.53 17.07
N ALA A 92 -26.66 -8.52 17.93
CA ALA A 92 -27.70 -7.48 18.10
C ALA A 92 -27.88 -6.60 16.86
N PRO A 93 -29.07 -5.99 16.66
CA PRO A 93 -29.23 -4.88 15.72
C PRO A 93 -28.12 -3.83 15.87
N GLY A 94 -27.60 -3.34 14.75
CA GLY A 94 -26.46 -2.43 14.66
C GLY A 94 -25.08 -3.09 14.77
N ALA A 95 -24.99 -4.31 15.34
CA ALA A 95 -23.70 -4.95 15.59
C ALA A 95 -23.08 -5.59 14.32
N LEU A 96 -21.75 -5.62 14.29
CA LEU A 96 -20.95 -6.34 13.29
C LEU A 96 -20.68 -7.77 13.74
N TYR A 97 -20.60 -8.70 12.79
CA TYR A 97 -20.07 -10.04 13.02
C TYR A 97 -19.16 -10.50 11.88
N THR A 98 -18.01 -11.06 12.24
CA THR A 98 -17.01 -11.59 11.30
C THR A 98 -16.97 -13.11 11.39
N PHE A 99 -17.36 -13.76 10.31
CA PHE A 99 -17.17 -15.20 10.13
C PHE A 99 -15.73 -15.45 9.71
N THR A 100 -15.03 -16.35 10.41
CA THR A 100 -13.67 -16.79 10.07
C THR A 100 -13.69 -18.29 9.82
N PHE A 101 -13.18 -18.73 8.67
CA PHE A 101 -13.22 -20.12 8.26
C PHE A 101 -12.09 -20.44 7.27
N ASP A 102 -11.80 -21.71 7.11
CA ASP A 102 -10.78 -22.18 6.17
C ASP A 102 -11.42 -22.57 4.84
N VAL A 103 -10.75 -22.23 3.75
CA VAL A 103 -11.13 -22.60 2.39
C VAL A 103 -10.00 -23.32 1.69
N ALA A 104 -10.35 -24.24 0.79
CA ALA A 104 -9.42 -24.89 -0.12
C ALA A 104 -10.17 -25.27 -1.40
N VAL A 105 -9.54 -25.08 -2.55
CA VAL A 105 -10.05 -25.58 -3.83
C VAL A 105 -9.24 -26.81 -4.22
N GLY A 106 -9.87 -27.98 -4.18
CA GLY A 106 -9.18 -29.27 -4.40
C GLY A 106 -8.96 -29.64 -5.87
N ASP A 107 -9.71 -29.03 -6.80
CA ASP A 107 -9.66 -29.35 -8.23
C ASP A 107 -9.92 -28.08 -9.06
N GLN A 108 -9.06 -27.83 -10.06
CA GLN A 108 -9.15 -26.67 -10.94
C GLN A 108 -10.47 -26.59 -11.71
N ARG A 109 -11.13 -27.73 -11.98
CA ARG A 109 -12.40 -27.79 -12.72
C ARG A 109 -13.57 -27.12 -12.01
N TYR A 110 -13.42 -26.76 -10.74
CA TYR A 110 -14.44 -25.97 -10.02
C TYR A 110 -14.42 -24.49 -10.41
N CYS A 111 -13.40 -24.04 -11.14
CA CYS A 111 -13.20 -22.65 -11.51
C CYS A 111 -13.11 -22.49 -13.03
N ASP A 112 -13.15 -21.24 -13.47
CA ASP A 112 -13.10 -20.94 -14.89
C ASP A 112 -11.66 -21.11 -15.38
N ALA A 113 -11.48 -21.83 -16.49
CA ALA A 113 -10.19 -21.88 -17.14
C ALA A 113 -9.79 -20.48 -17.62
N THR A 114 -8.53 -20.12 -17.43
CA THR A 114 -7.97 -18.92 -18.04
C THR A 114 -7.30 -19.28 -19.37
N MET A 115 -6.74 -18.28 -20.07
CA MET A 115 -5.88 -18.55 -21.22
C MET A 115 -4.57 -19.26 -20.85
N TYR A 116 -4.25 -19.40 -19.56
CA TYR A 116 -3.04 -20.05 -19.07
C TYR A 116 -3.37 -21.41 -18.46
N ALA A 117 -2.76 -22.48 -18.97
CA ALA A 117 -3.12 -23.87 -18.68
C ALA A 117 -3.06 -24.30 -17.19
N ARG A 118 -2.29 -23.60 -16.34
CA ARG A 118 -2.14 -23.88 -14.90
C ARG A 118 -2.72 -22.80 -13.99
N VAL A 119 -3.53 -21.91 -14.57
CA VAL A 119 -4.23 -20.86 -13.83
C VAL A 119 -5.72 -20.99 -14.06
N SER A 120 -6.46 -21.02 -12.96
CA SER A 120 -7.93 -20.99 -12.98
C SER A 120 -8.43 -19.80 -12.17
N ALA A 121 -9.52 -19.22 -12.61
CA ALA A 121 -10.08 -17.99 -12.06
C ALA A 121 -11.36 -18.34 -11.29
N CYS A 122 -11.38 -18.10 -9.98
CA CYS A 122 -12.49 -18.45 -9.10
C CYS A 122 -13.17 -17.21 -8.54
N ASP A 123 -14.49 -17.18 -8.60
CA ASP A 123 -15.27 -16.18 -7.88
C ASP A 123 -15.38 -16.56 -6.40
N PHE A 124 -14.89 -15.69 -5.54
CA PHE A 124 -15.10 -15.73 -4.09
C PHE A 124 -16.19 -14.72 -3.73
N GLN A 125 -17.36 -15.25 -3.37
CA GLN A 125 -18.49 -14.43 -2.92
C GLN A 125 -19.30 -15.24 -1.90
N TRP A 126 -19.71 -14.57 -0.83
CA TRP A 126 -20.56 -15.14 0.21
C TRP A 126 -21.73 -14.20 0.45
N GLY A 127 -22.89 -14.74 0.84
CA GLY A 127 -24.07 -13.99 1.24
C GLY A 127 -24.50 -14.39 2.64
N LEU A 128 -25.06 -13.46 3.42
CA LEU A 128 -25.73 -13.81 4.67
C LEU A 128 -27.16 -14.27 4.35
N VAL A 129 -27.54 -15.44 4.86
CA VAL A 129 -28.85 -16.07 4.66
C VAL A 129 -29.54 -16.29 6.00
N LEU A 130 -30.83 -15.97 6.05
CA LEU A 130 -31.76 -16.52 7.04
C LEU A 130 -32.28 -17.84 6.46
N GLU A 131 -31.76 -18.95 7.00
CA GLU A 131 -31.90 -20.27 6.42
C GLU A 131 -33.37 -20.65 6.21
N HIS A 132 -33.67 -21.23 5.05
CA HIS A 132 -35.02 -21.58 4.58
C HIS A 132 -36.00 -20.40 4.41
N GLN A 133 -35.55 -19.14 4.53
CA GLN A 133 -36.40 -17.96 4.34
C GLN A 133 -35.90 -17.05 3.21
N ALA A 134 -34.74 -16.40 3.39
CA ALA A 134 -34.28 -15.38 2.45
C ALA A 134 -32.78 -15.10 2.56
N TRP A 135 -32.19 -14.68 1.44
CA TRP A 135 -30.88 -14.01 1.42
C TRP A 135 -31.05 -12.57 1.90
N LEU A 136 -30.33 -12.19 2.95
CA LEU A 136 -30.44 -10.87 3.56
C LEU A 136 -29.52 -9.86 2.87
N SER A 137 -28.32 -10.30 2.48
CA SER A 137 -27.35 -9.48 1.78
C SER A 137 -26.34 -10.35 1.05
N ARG A 138 -25.97 -9.95 -0.18
CA ARG A 138 -24.89 -10.57 -0.94
C ARG A 138 -23.61 -9.77 -0.77
N GLY A 139 -22.49 -10.46 -0.64
CA GLY A 139 -21.17 -9.83 -0.63
C GLY A 139 -20.75 -9.35 -2.02
N VAL A 140 -19.61 -8.65 -2.07
CA VAL A 140 -18.99 -8.26 -3.34
C VAL A 140 -18.19 -9.44 -3.89
N ASN A 141 -18.21 -9.63 -5.21
CA ASN A 141 -17.39 -10.68 -5.82
C ASN A 141 -15.91 -10.29 -5.77
N THR A 142 -15.04 -11.18 -5.29
CA THR A 142 -13.58 -11.03 -5.44
C THR A 142 -13.08 -12.16 -6.32
N ARG A 143 -12.38 -11.80 -7.39
CA ARG A 143 -11.71 -12.79 -8.24
C ARG A 143 -10.44 -13.27 -7.55
N VAL A 144 -10.29 -14.59 -7.44
CA VAL A 144 -9.11 -15.27 -6.91
C VAL A 144 -8.52 -16.17 -7.99
N GLU A 145 -7.25 -15.99 -8.29
CA GLU A 145 -6.52 -16.85 -9.22
C GLU A 145 -5.89 -18.03 -8.48
N LEU A 146 -6.18 -19.24 -8.94
CA LEU A 146 -5.59 -20.47 -8.45
C LEU A 146 -4.44 -20.91 -9.34
N TYR A 147 -3.32 -21.22 -8.71
CA TYR A 147 -2.11 -21.71 -9.37
C TYR A 147 -1.84 -23.16 -9.00
N ASP A 148 -1.64 -23.98 -10.02
CA ASP A 148 -1.07 -25.33 -9.88
C ASP A 148 0.45 -25.27 -10.07
N ALA A 149 1.15 -24.76 -9.07
CA ALA A 149 2.61 -24.58 -9.12
C ALA A 149 3.37 -25.82 -8.61
N PRO A 150 4.20 -26.48 -9.45
CA PRO A 150 4.88 -27.72 -9.11
C PRO A 150 5.99 -27.52 -8.06
N ALA A 151 6.27 -28.54 -7.26
CA ALA A 151 7.45 -28.51 -6.40
C ALA A 151 8.70 -28.78 -7.25
N VAL A 152 9.50 -27.74 -7.52
CA VAL A 152 10.76 -27.83 -8.27
C VAL A 152 11.93 -27.40 -7.40
N THR A 153 13.10 -27.98 -7.67
CA THR A 153 14.36 -27.63 -6.99
C THR A 153 15.38 -27.19 -8.04
N SER A 154 16.12 -26.15 -7.72
CA SER A 154 17.16 -25.61 -8.59
C SER A 154 18.33 -26.58 -8.76
N LEU A 155 18.87 -26.62 -9.99
CA LEU A 155 20.14 -27.29 -10.29
C LEU A 155 21.36 -26.35 -10.15
N ALA A 156 21.16 -25.11 -9.72
CA ALA A 156 22.20 -24.12 -9.51
C ALA A 156 22.12 -23.53 -8.09
N PRO A 157 22.38 -24.33 -7.04
CA PRO A 157 22.14 -23.89 -5.66
C PRO A 157 22.91 -22.59 -5.32
N PRO A 158 22.37 -21.76 -4.40
CA PRO A 158 23.02 -20.52 -3.96
C PRO A 158 24.47 -20.73 -3.48
N ILE A 159 25.43 -19.99 -4.04
CA ILE A 159 26.85 -20.07 -3.65
C ILE A 159 27.18 -19.30 -2.37
N ALA A 160 26.28 -18.43 -1.93
CA ALA A 160 26.37 -17.64 -0.71
C ALA A 160 24.95 -17.32 -0.20
N PRO A 161 24.75 -17.09 1.11
CA PRO A 161 23.46 -16.64 1.62
C PRO A 161 23.14 -15.19 1.17
N PRO A 162 21.87 -14.80 1.12
CA PRO A 162 21.47 -13.41 0.89
C PRO A 162 22.05 -12.46 1.94
N VAL A 163 22.30 -11.21 1.55
CA VAL A 163 22.78 -10.18 2.49
C VAL A 163 21.66 -9.86 3.47
N ALA A 164 21.94 -9.92 4.77
CA ALA A 164 20.98 -9.54 5.80
C ALA A 164 20.71 -8.03 5.76
N THR A 165 19.47 -7.64 6.02
CA THR A 165 19.03 -6.24 6.02
C THR A 165 18.31 -5.90 7.31
N ASP A 166 18.27 -4.62 7.68
CA ASP A 166 17.51 -4.14 8.84
C ASP A 166 16.02 -4.09 8.48
N PRO A 167 15.14 -4.89 9.12
CA PRO A 167 13.70 -4.85 8.85
C PRO A 167 13.09 -3.44 9.03
N LYS A 168 13.67 -2.58 9.86
CA LYS A 168 13.20 -1.20 10.06
C LYS A 168 13.34 -0.33 8.81
N ALA A 169 14.19 -0.71 7.87
CA ALA A 169 14.34 -0.01 6.60
C ALA A 169 13.15 -0.24 5.65
N TYR A 170 12.29 -1.24 5.90
CA TYR A 170 11.23 -1.71 5.00
C TYR A 170 9.82 -1.36 5.48
N THR A 171 9.70 -0.38 6.39
CA THR A 171 8.43 0.11 6.90
C THR A 171 7.74 1.03 5.89
N PHE A 172 6.45 1.30 6.10
CA PHE A 172 5.69 2.22 5.24
C PHE A 172 6.32 3.61 5.16
N ALA A 173 6.92 4.07 6.26
CA ALA A 173 7.57 5.38 6.34
C ALA A 173 8.97 5.39 5.71
N ASN A 174 9.73 4.29 5.81
CA ASN A 174 11.15 4.27 5.45
C ASN A 174 11.43 3.72 4.06
N PHE A 175 10.45 3.09 3.40
CA PHE A 175 10.62 2.57 2.05
C PHE A 175 9.43 2.98 1.18
N ARG A 176 9.61 4.10 0.47
CA ARG A 176 8.62 4.70 -0.43
C ARG A 176 9.27 4.79 -1.80
N GLY A 177 8.78 4.04 -2.76
CA GLY A 177 9.39 4.03 -4.08
C GLY A 177 8.43 3.98 -5.24
N ALA A 178 9.02 3.92 -6.43
CA ALA A 178 8.30 3.72 -7.67
C ALA A 178 9.19 3.01 -8.68
N ASN A 179 8.55 2.28 -9.58
CA ASN A 179 9.20 1.68 -10.72
C ASN A 179 9.36 2.71 -11.84
N VAL A 180 10.50 2.64 -12.51
CA VAL A 180 10.93 3.58 -13.54
C VAL A 180 11.14 2.81 -14.83
N LEU A 181 10.28 3.09 -15.81
CA LEU A 181 10.27 2.42 -17.11
C LEU A 181 9.71 3.35 -18.18
N MET A 182 10.24 3.28 -19.39
CA MET A 182 9.79 4.11 -20.51
C MET A 182 8.98 3.32 -21.56
N GLN A 183 8.95 1.99 -21.49
CA GLN A 183 8.31 1.11 -22.47
C GLN A 183 7.48 0.03 -21.78
N THR A 184 6.46 -0.49 -22.47
CA THR A 184 5.71 -1.68 -22.05
C THR A 184 5.97 -2.82 -23.04
N PHE A 185 5.68 -4.05 -22.62
CA PHE A 185 5.71 -5.23 -23.48
C PHE A 185 4.61 -5.22 -24.55
N GLU A 186 3.85 -4.15 -24.73
CA GLU A 186 2.77 -4.06 -25.73
C GLU A 186 3.12 -3.09 -26.87
N ASP A 187 4.21 -2.34 -26.75
CA ASP A 187 4.65 -1.41 -27.80
C ASP A 187 5.66 -2.06 -28.76
N ASN A 188 5.22 -2.32 -29.99
CA ASN A 188 6.01 -2.95 -31.05
C ASN A 188 6.94 -1.96 -31.79
N ARG A 189 6.88 -0.67 -31.47
CA ARG A 189 7.52 0.37 -32.30
C ARG A 189 9.02 0.48 -32.07
N LEU A 190 9.52 0.16 -30.88
CA LEU A 190 10.93 0.31 -30.48
C LEU A 190 11.35 -0.82 -29.55
N CYS A 191 11.50 -2.02 -30.10
CA CYS A 191 12.23 -3.08 -29.41
C CYS A 191 13.69 -2.66 -29.45
N ASP A 192 14.16 -1.99 -28.41
CA ASP A 192 15.53 -1.51 -28.21
C ASP A 192 15.81 -1.61 -26.71
N HIS A 193 16.96 -2.18 -26.35
CA HIS A 193 17.40 -2.35 -24.97
C HIS A 193 17.49 -1.03 -24.20
N THR A 194 17.78 0.07 -24.90
CA THR A 194 17.92 1.40 -24.30
C THR A 194 16.63 2.19 -24.25
N ALA A 195 15.58 1.78 -24.98
CA ALA A 195 14.30 2.48 -25.02
C ALA A 195 13.51 2.36 -23.71
N TRP A 196 13.84 1.38 -22.87
CA TRP A 196 13.24 1.17 -21.55
C TRP A 196 13.74 2.17 -20.50
N LEU A 197 14.90 2.77 -20.74
CA LEU A 197 15.62 3.60 -19.78
C LEU A 197 15.29 5.08 -20.00
N PRO A 198 14.98 5.83 -18.92
CA PRO A 198 14.75 7.27 -19.03
C PRO A 198 16.05 8.03 -19.33
N GLU A 199 15.95 9.13 -20.05
CA GLU A 199 17.07 10.02 -20.35
C GLU A 199 16.62 11.48 -20.43
N GLY A 200 17.58 12.40 -20.36
CA GLY A 200 17.32 13.84 -20.49
C GLY A 200 16.20 14.34 -19.58
N ALA A 201 15.24 15.06 -20.18
CA ALA A 201 14.10 15.66 -19.46
C ALA A 201 13.17 14.62 -18.82
N ASP A 202 13.06 13.40 -19.37
CA ASP A 202 12.24 12.35 -18.74
C ASP A 202 12.85 11.90 -17.42
N ALA A 203 14.18 11.72 -17.40
CA ALA A 203 14.89 11.39 -16.17
C ALA A 203 14.77 12.52 -15.13
N ASP A 204 14.83 13.78 -15.56
CA ASP A 204 14.66 14.94 -14.67
C ASP A 204 13.24 14.96 -14.08
N ALA A 205 12.20 14.80 -14.92
CA ALA A 205 10.82 14.75 -14.46
C ALA A 205 10.56 13.61 -13.46
N ILE A 206 11.18 12.44 -13.66
CA ILE A 206 11.09 11.31 -12.73
C ILE A 206 11.73 11.66 -11.38
N ILE A 207 12.95 12.22 -11.38
CA ILE A 207 13.67 12.56 -10.15
C ILE A 207 12.94 13.65 -9.37
N ASP A 208 12.51 14.72 -10.04
CA ASP A 208 11.82 15.84 -9.40
C ASP A 208 10.49 15.40 -8.77
N ASN A 209 9.70 14.59 -9.48
CA ASN A 209 8.46 14.05 -8.95
C ASN A 209 8.70 13.03 -7.82
N ALA A 210 9.76 12.23 -7.88
CA ALA A 210 10.13 11.33 -6.78
C ALA A 210 10.41 12.12 -5.49
N LEU A 211 11.17 13.22 -5.59
CA LEU A 211 11.45 14.11 -4.46
C LEU A 211 10.18 14.79 -3.96
N ALA A 212 9.36 15.34 -4.85
CA ALA A 212 8.09 15.98 -4.49
C ALA A 212 7.17 15.00 -3.72
N MET A 213 7.11 13.75 -4.16
CA MET A 213 6.34 12.68 -3.53
C MET A 213 6.95 12.10 -2.24
N GLY A 214 8.19 12.49 -1.90
CA GLY A 214 8.92 11.94 -0.77
C GLY A 214 9.26 10.46 -0.95
N LEU A 215 9.51 10.04 -2.19
CA LEU A 215 10.07 8.74 -2.50
C LEU A 215 11.57 8.75 -2.19
N ASN A 216 12.11 7.60 -1.81
CA ASN A 216 13.53 7.42 -1.52
C ASN A 216 14.16 6.23 -2.28
N VAL A 217 13.34 5.42 -2.95
CA VAL A 217 13.79 4.28 -3.76
C VAL A 217 13.17 4.32 -5.16
N LEU A 218 13.98 4.11 -6.19
CA LEU A 218 13.54 3.91 -7.57
C LEU A 218 13.90 2.50 -8.01
N ARG A 219 12.97 1.76 -8.61
CA ARG A 219 13.23 0.42 -9.15
C ARG A 219 13.24 0.48 -10.67
N MET A 220 14.38 0.20 -11.29
CA MET A 220 14.58 0.40 -12.72
C MET A 220 14.90 -0.92 -13.40
N ALA A 221 14.05 -1.32 -14.35
CA ALA A 221 14.27 -2.52 -15.14
C ALA A 221 15.31 -2.28 -16.24
N VAL A 222 16.31 -3.16 -16.31
CA VAL A 222 17.37 -3.10 -17.32
C VAL A 222 17.28 -4.35 -18.19
N ILE A 223 16.89 -4.18 -19.45
CA ILE A 223 16.83 -5.28 -20.41
C ILE A 223 18.24 -5.63 -20.89
N LEU A 224 18.80 -6.73 -20.37
CA LEU A 224 20.17 -7.15 -20.64
C LEU A 224 20.36 -7.53 -22.12
N PRO A 225 21.37 -6.97 -22.81
CA PRO A 225 21.68 -7.36 -24.17
C PRO A 225 22.13 -8.81 -24.29
N PRO A 226 21.68 -9.57 -25.30
CA PRO A 226 22.15 -10.93 -25.50
C PRO A 226 23.50 -10.97 -26.22
N LYS A 227 24.18 -12.12 -26.11
CA LYS A 227 25.45 -12.38 -26.81
C LYS A 227 25.35 -12.28 -28.33
N LYS A 228 24.18 -12.57 -28.90
CA LYS A 228 23.89 -12.51 -30.35
C LYS A 228 22.65 -11.64 -30.63
N PRO A 229 22.78 -10.29 -30.63
CA PRO A 229 21.68 -9.39 -30.97
C PRO A 229 21.28 -9.50 -32.45
N GLY A 230 20.07 -9.05 -32.78
CA GLY A 230 19.57 -9.01 -34.16
C GLY A 230 18.98 -10.32 -34.69
N VAL A 231 19.04 -11.42 -33.93
CA VAL A 231 18.38 -12.69 -34.29
C VAL A 231 16.90 -12.61 -33.92
N PRO A 232 15.95 -12.76 -34.86
CA PRO A 232 14.52 -12.64 -34.54
C PRO A 232 14.12 -13.44 -33.30
N SER A 233 13.32 -12.81 -32.44
CA SER A 233 12.71 -13.44 -31.26
C SER A 233 11.86 -14.65 -31.63
N ASP A 234 11.67 -15.57 -30.69
CA ASP A 234 10.64 -16.59 -30.84
C ASP A 234 9.26 -15.92 -30.86
N TRP A 235 8.37 -16.40 -31.71
CA TRP A 235 7.05 -15.81 -31.93
C TRP A 235 5.93 -16.68 -31.34
N ILE A 236 5.00 -16.07 -30.60
CA ILE A 236 3.81 -16.76 -30.08
C ILE A 236 2.62 -16.47 -31.00
N ALA A 237 2.50 -17.27 -32.06
CA ALA A 237 1.44 -17.09 -33.07
C ALA A 237 0.01 -17.10 -32.50
N ALA A 238 -0.19 -17.83 -31.40
CA ALA A 238 -1.50 -18.06 -30.80
C ALA A 238 -1.92 -17.01 -29.76
N SER A 239 -1.03 -16.10 -29.33
CA SER A 239 -1.37 -15.10 -28.32
C SER A 239 -1.94 -13.83 -28.95
N PRO A 240 -3.21 -13.45 -28.70
CA PRO A 240 -3.77 -12.20 -29.23
C PRO A 240 -3.06 -10.94 -28.70
N ARG A 241 -2.49 -11.03 -27.49
CA ARG A 241 -1.81 -9.93 -26.80
C ARG A 241 -0.36 -9.75 -27.24
N TYR A 242 0.33 -10.86 -27.51
CA TYR A 242 1.77 -10.88 -27.82
C TYR A 242 2.06 -11.26 -29.28
N GLN A 243 1.05 -11.27 -30.15
CA GLN A 243 1.22 -11.69 -31.55
C GLN A 243 2.21 -10.81 -32.32
N ASN A 244 2.48 -9.58 -31.90
CA ASN A 244 3.29 -8.64 -32.69
C ASN A 244 4.40 -7.92 -31.91
N VAL A 245 4.60 -8.24 -30.62
CA VAL A 245 5.57 -7.51 -29.77
C VAL A 245 6.98 -8.04 -29.96
N CYS A 246 7.88 -7.20 -30.45
CA CYS A 246 9.32 -7.51 -30.57
C CYS A 246 9.69 -8.80 -31.28
N ALA A 247 8.77 -9.32 -32.08
CA ALA A 247 8.89 -10.54 -32.86
C ALA A 247 8.43 -10.32 -34.30
N ASP A 248 8.50 -9.09 -34.82
CA ASP A 248 8.34 -8.82 -36.26
C ASP A 248 9.49 -9.52 -37.00
N PRO A 249 9.23 -10.60 -37.76
CA PRO A 249 10.29 -11.36 -38.41
C PRO A 249 10.98 -10.57 -39.53
N ALA A 250 10.42 -9.42 -39.94
CA ALA A 250 11.01 -8.53 -40.93
C ALA A 250 11.94 -7.47 -40.31
N LYS A 251 12.04 -7.37 -38.98
CA LYS A 251 12.91 -6.41 -38.29
C LYS A 251 14.03 -7.12 -37.53
N PRO A 252 15.25 -6.56 -37.51
CA PRO A 252 16.28 -7.03 -36.60
C PRO A 252 15.81 -6.87 -35.16
N GLU A 253 16.05 -7.91 -34.37
CA GLU A 253 15.75 -7.94 -32.94
C GLU A 253 16.53 -6.83 -32.23
N TRP A 254 15.84 -5.98 -31.48
CA TRP A 254 16.43 -4.93 -30.64
C TRP A 254 17.06 -3.72 -31.35
N GLY A 255 16.71 -3.47 -32.61
CA GLY A 255 17.12 -2.26 -33.35
C GLY A 255 18.25 -2.52 -34.36
N ALA A 256 18.93 -1.45 -34.78
CA ALA A 256 19.95 -1.54 -35.84
C ALA A 256 21.33 -2.00 -35.35
N GLU A 257 21.64 -1.85 -34.06
CA GLU A 257 22.92 -2.26 -33.49
C GLU A 257 22.93 -3.77 -33.23
N THR A 258 23.86 -4.48 -33.87
CA THR A 258 23.99 -5.95 -33.76
C THR A 258 25.28 -6.37 -33.06
N ASN A 259 26.16 -5.41 -32.73
CA ASN A 259 27.36 -5.64 -31.94
C ASN A 259 27.02 -5.66 -30.44
N SER A 260 27.08 -6.84 -29.83
CA SER A 260 26.75 -7.03 -28.41
C SER A 260 27.56 -6.17 -27.46
N ALA A 261 28.84 -5.90 -27.75
CA ALA A 261 29.69 -5.08 -26.89
C ALA A 261 29.33 -3.59 -26.95
N LEU A 262 28.95 -3.07 -28.12
CA LEU A 262 28.48 -1.69 -28.27
C LEU A 262 27.11 -1.51 -27.60
N LEU A 263 26.21 -2.47 -27.81
CA LEU A 263 24.88 -2.47 -27.21
C LEU A 263 24.94 -2.52 -25.67
N ALA A 264 25.75 -3.42 -25.11
CA ALA A 264 25.98 -3.49 -23.66
C ALA A 264 26.56 -2.19 -23.10
N ARG A 265 27.49 -1.54 -23.82
CA ARG A 265 28.03 -0.24 -23.42
C ARG A 265 26.97 0.84 -23.42
N GLY A 266 26.14 0.93 -24.47
CA GLY A 266 25.05 1.91 -24.55
C GLY A 266 24.05 1.78 -23.40
N VAL A 267 23.66 0.55 -23.04
CA VAL A 267 22.82 0.28 -21.87
C VAL A 267 23.50 0.74 -20.58
N ILE A 268 24.77 0.37 -20.38
CA ILE A 268 25.55 0.78 -19.20
C ILE A 268 25.64 2.31 -19.09
N ASP A 269 25.90 3.01 -20.20
CA ASP A 269 26.05 4.46 -20.21
C ASP A 269 24.73 5.17 -19.85
N LYS A 270 23.58 4.70 -20.36
CA LYS A 270 22.26 5.23 -19.98
C LYS A 270 21.92 4.95 -18.52
N VAL A 271 22.15 3.73 -18.03
CA VAL A 271 21.96 3.40 -16.61
C VAL A 271 22.84 4.29 -15.73
N GLN A 272 24.10 4.53 -16.12
CA GLN A 272 25.01 5.40 -15.38
C GLN A 272 24.49 6.83 -15.28
N ALA A 273 24.03 7.42 -16.39
CA ALA A 273 23.49 8.77 -16.40
C ALA A 273 22.29 8.94 -15.46
N PHE A 274 21.40 7.95 -15.41
CA PHE A 274 20.27 7.96 -14.48
C PHE A 274 20.71 7.77 -13.01
N MET A 275 21.59 6.80 -12.76
CA MET A 275 22.14 6.51 -11.44
C MET A 275 22.86 7.72 -10.84
N ASP A 276 23.60 8.49 -11.65
CA ASP A 276 24.28 9.72 -11.23
C ASP A 276 23.28 10.81 -10.80
N LYS A 277 22.19 10.98 -11.55
CA LYS A 277 21.10 11.91 -11.17
C LYS A 277 20.42 11.47 -9.88
N ALA A 278 20.12 10.18 -9.72
CA ALA A 278 19.55 9.63 -8.50
C ALA A 278 20.48 9.86 -7.29
N ASP A 279 21.78 9.60 -7.44
CA ASP A 279 22.77 9.83 -6.37
C ASP A 279 22.87 11.32 -5.98
N ALA A 280 22.86 12.22 -6.97
CA ALA A 280 22.87 13.66 -6.74
C ALA A 280 21.62 14.14 -5.97
N ALA A 281 20.47 13.50 -6.21
CA ALA A 281 19.21 13.74 -5.49
C ALA A 281 19.10 12.99 -4.15
N GLY A 282 20.09 12.17 -3.79
CA GLY A 282 20.06 11.35 -2.57
C GLY A 282 19.09 10.15 -2.63
N LEU A 283 18.63 9.79 -3.83
CA LEU A 283 17.75 8.66 -4.07
C LEU A 283 18.56 7.35 -4.20
N LYS A 284 17.92 6.26 -3.79
CA LYS A 284 18.45 4.91 -3.92
C LYS A 284 17.80 4.19 -5.10
N VAL A 285 18.53 3.29 -5.75
CA VAL A 285 18.09 2.60 -6.96
C VAL A 285 18.22 1.09 -6.81
N ILE A 286 17.15 0.37 -7.10
CA ILE A 286 17.14 -1.08 -7.31
C ILE A 286 17.27 -1.31 -8.81
N LEU A 287 18.32 -2.02 -9.23
CA LEU A 287 18.48 -2.41 -10.63
C LEU A 287 17.91 -3.81 -10.82
N VAL A 288 16.93 -3.93 -11.72
CA VAL A 288 16.37 -5.23 -12.11
C VAL A 288 17.15 -5.78 -13.29
N LEU A 289 17.66 -7.00 -13.14
CA LEU A 289 18.32 -7.74 -14.20
C LEU A 289 17.24 -8.46 -15.02
N ASP A 290 16.81 -7.89 -16.15
CA ASP A 290 15.75 -8.47 -16.99
C ASP A 290 16.28 -8.78 -18.41
N GLY A 291 15.43 -9.29 -19.30
CA GLY A 291 15.78 -9.71 -20.66
C GLY A 291 16.09 -11.20 -20.80
N TYR A 292 15.93 -11.99 -19.73
CA TYR A 292 16.06 -13.45 -19.76
C TYR A 292 14.88 -14.14 -19.08
N THR A 293 14.68 -15.44 -19.30
CA THR A 293 13.61 -16.21 -18.62
C THR A 293 14.05 -17.62 -18.23
N LYS A 294 14.49 -18.45 -19.19
CA LYS A 294 14.91 -19.84 -18.95
C LYS A 294 16.44 -19.94 -18.92
N TYR A 295 16.96 -21.08 -18.45
CA TYR A 295 18.40 -21.23 -18.25
C TYR A 295 19.18 -21.26 -19.58
N ASP A 296 18.76 -22.11 -20.51
CA ASP A 296 19.44 -22.41 -21.78
C ASP A 296 18.50 -22.38 -23.01
N ALA A 297 17.29 -21.84 -22.83
CA ALA A 297 16.31 -21.65 -23.89
C ALA A 297 15.75 -20.23 -23.85
N ASN A 298 15.28 -19.77 -24.99
CA ASN A 298 14.53 -18.53 -25.07
C ASN A 298 13.09 -18.77 -24.61
N CYS A 299 12.43 -17.67 -24.26
CA CYS A 299 11.00 -17.65 -24.00
C CYS A 299 10.47 -16.35 -24.61
N TYR A 300 9.83 -16.49 -25.76
CA TYR A 300 9.38 -15.35 -26.56
C TYR A 300 10.56 -14.44 -26.97
N TRP A 301 10.51 -13.14 -26.67
CA TRP A 301 11.62 -12.23 -26.91
C TRP A 301 12.69 -12.26 -25.82
N LYS A 302 12.37 -12.74 -24.60
CA LYS A 302 13.35 -12.87 -23.52
C LYS A 302 14.28 -14.05 -23.84
N LYS A 303 15.59 -13.81 -23.70
CA LYS A 303 16.60 -14.81 -24.06
C LYS A 303 16.86 -15.80 -22.92
N SER A 304 17.80 -16.71 -23.12
CA SER A 304 18.28 -17.56 -22.05
C SER A 304 19.21 -16.80 -21.09
N PHE A 305 19.32 -17.26 -19.85
CA PHE A 305 20.36 -16.79 -18.92
C PHE A 305 21.75 -16.88 -19.56
N LEU A 306 22.06 -17.99 -20.25
CA LEU A 306 23.34 -18.18 -20.93
C LEU A 306 23.64 -17.13 -21.99
N ASP A 307 22.62 -16.59 -22.66
CA ASP A 307 22.78 -15.56 -23.67
C ASP A 307 23.03 -14.17 -23.09
N VAL A 308 22.42 -13.85 -21.94
CA VAL A 308 22.57 -12.51 -21.33
C VAL A 308 23.68 -12.43 -20.27
N ARG A 309 24.22 -13.58 -19.84
CA ARG A 309 25.16 -13.71 -18.73
C ARG A 309 26.35 -12.74 -18.82
N ASP A 310 26.96 -12.62 -20.00
CA ASP A 310 28.16 -11.81 -20.17
C ASP A 310 27.84 -10.30 -20.03
N SER A 311 26.66 -9.86 -20.48
CA SER A 311 26.16 -8.48 -20.27
C SER A 311 25.78 -8.22 -18.81
N ALA A 312 25.17 -9.21 -18.14
CA ALA A 312 24.86 -9.12 -16.71
C ALA A 312 26.12 -8.97 -15.86
N ASP A 313 27.16 -9.77 -16.14
CA ASP A 313 28.46 -9.69 -15.45
C ASP A 313 29.10 -8.29 -15.61
N ALA A 314 29.05 -7.74 -16.82
CA ALA A 314 29.54 -6.38 -17.09
C ALA A 314 28.75 -5.31 -16.30
N LEU A 315 27.42 -5.40 -16.29
CA LEU A 315 26.54 -4.48 -15.56
C LEU A 315 26.80 -4.54 -14.05
N VAL A 316 26.84 -5.73 -13.46
CA VAL A 316 27.08 -5.92 -12.03
C VAL A 316 28.44 -5.37 -11.62
N LYS A 317 29.51 -5.70 -12.37
CA LYS A 317 30.85 -5.18 -12.10
C LYS A 317 30.92 -3.66 -12.18
N ARG A 318 30.13 -3.04 -13.06
CA ARG A 318 30.12 -1.59 -13.25
C ARG A 318 29.43 -0.85 -12.10
N PHE A 319 28.34 -1.39 -11.57
CA PHE A 319 27.46 -0.67 -10.64
C PHE A 319 27.54 -1.12 -9.18
N LYS A 320 28.18 -2.26 -8.87
CA LYS A 320 28.32 -2.74 -7.48
C LYS A 320 28.98 -1.77 -6.50
N SER A 321 29.65 -0.73 -6.97
CA SER A 321 30.28 0.30 -6.13
C SER A 321 29.59 1.67 -6.25
N HIS A 322 28.50 1.76 -7.00
CA HIS A 322 27.77 3.01 -7.20
C HIS A 322 27.00 3.39 -5.94
N ARG A 323 27.11 4.63 -5.46
CA ARG A 323 26.54 5.03 -4.16
C ARG A 323 25.01 4.99 -4.13
N ALA A 324 24.36 5.23 -5.27
CA ALA A 324 22.91 5.11 -5.38
C ALA A 324 22.40 3.66 -5.44
N LEU A 325 23.24 2.64 -5.70
CA LEU A 325 22.77 1.25 -5.74
C LEU A 325 22.27 0.82 -4.34
N LEU A 326 21.03 0.34 -4.28
CA LEU A 326 20.40 -0.20 -3.08
C LEU A 326 20.48 -1.71 -3.04
N ALA A 327 20.03 -2.35 -4.12
CA ALA A 327 19.86 -3.79 -4.21
C ALA A 327 19.82 -4.23 -5.68
N TRP A 328 20.05 -5.52 -5.88
CA TRP A 328 19.82 -6.20 -7.15
C TRP A 328 18.48 -6.92 -7.10
N ASP A 329 17.57 -6.57 -8.01
CA ASP A 329 16.43 -7.43 -8.28
C ASP A 329 16.85 -8.42 -9.38
N ILE A 330 16.93 -9.70 -9.01
CA ILE A 330 17.53 -10.73 -9.86
C ILE A 330 16.69 -10.96 -11.11
N MET A 331 15.36 -10.80 -11.02
CA MET A 331 14.47 -10.83 -12.18
C MET A 331 13.09 -10.26 -11.85
N ASN A 332 12.51 -9.53 -12.80
CA ASN A 332 11.11 -9.12 -12.77
C ASN A 332 10.18 -10.29 -13.11
N GLU A 333 9.35 -10.72 -12.15
CA GLU A 333 8.26 -11.69 -12.32
C GLU A 333 8.63 -12.91 -13.18
N PRO A 334 9.64 -13.70 -12.77
CA PRO A 334 10.18 -14.79 -13.57
C PRO A 334 9.11 -15.81 -13.99
N MET A 335 8.25 -16.24 -13.07
CA MET A 335 7.24 -17.24 -13.40
C MET A 335 6.02 -16.65 -14.08
N TRP A 336 5.58 -15.47 -13.65
CA TRP A 336 4.48 -14.79 -14.35
C TRP A 336 4.83 -14.53 -15.81
N ASN A 337 6.03 -14.00 -16.11
CA ASN A 337 6.46 -13.73 -17.48
C ASN A 337 6.54 -15.01 -18.30
N ALA A 338 7.14 -16.07 -17.75
CA ALA A 338 7.22 -17.36 -18.43
C ALA A 338 5.82 -17.94 -18.72
N LEU A 339 4.86 -17.76 -17.80
CA LEU A 339 3.47 -18.16 -18.00
C LEU A 339 2.78 -17.30 -19.07
N ALA A 340 2.92 -15.97 -18.97
CA ALA A 340 2.30 -15.00 -19.88
C ALA A 340 2.78 -15.19 -21.33
N PHE A 341 4.03 -15.63 -21.50
CA PHE A 341 4.65 -15.94 -22.78
C PHE A 341 4.48 -17.40 -23.22
N ASP A 342 3.59 -18.15 -22.57
CA ASP A 342 3.27 -19.55 -22.91
C ASP A 342 4.52 -20.45 -22.98
N CYS A 343 5.40 -20.33 -21.97
CA CYS A 343 6.66 -21.09 -21.91
C CYS A 343 6.67 -22.17 -20.82
N LEU A 344 5.59 -22.35 -20.06
CA LEU A 344 5.51 -23.24 -18.89
C LEU A 344 4.59 -24.44 -19.16
N HIS A 345 5.02 -25.36 -20.02
CA HIS A 345 4.19 -26.52 -20.42
C HIS A 345 4.42 -27.75 -19.55
N ALA A 346 5.60 -27.88 -18.94
CA ALA A 346 5.96 -29.00 -18.07
C ALA A 346 6.72 -28.53 -16.83
N ASP A 347 6.79 -29.38 -15.80
CA ASP A 347 7.54 -29.09 -14.57
C ASP A 347 9.04 -28.81 -14.84
N ALA A 348 9.58 -29.36 -15.93
CA ALA A 348 10.94 -29.08 -16.39
C ALA A 348 11.13 -27.61 -16.84
N ASP A 349 10.08 -26.96 -17.36
CA ASP A 349 10.14 -25.54 -17.71
C ASP A 349 10.23 -24.67 -16.46
N TYR A 350 9.44 -24.99 -15.43
CA TYR A 350 9.53 -24.35 -14.11
C TYR A 350 10.94 -24.51 -13.53
N ALA A 351 11.48 -25.73 -13.56
CA ALA A 351 12.84 -25.99 -13.09
C ALA A 351 13.90 -25.19 -13.88
N SER A 352 13.70 -24.98 -15.19
CA SER A 352 14.59 -24.17 -16.02
C SER A 352 14.53 -22.68 -15.66
N VAL A 353 13.34 -22.13 -15.37
CA VAL A 353 13.19 -20.75 -14.88
C VAL A 353 13.85 -20.57 -13.52
N VAL A 354 13.57 -21.46 -12.55
CA VAL A 354 14.23 -21.41 -11.22
C VAL A 354 15.75 -21.46 -11.36
N ARG A 355 16.27 -22.36 -12.20
CA ARG A 355 17.70 -22.49 -12.46
C ARG A 355 18.30 -21.21 -13.07
N ALA A 356 17.57 -20.53 -13.96
CA ALA A 356 18.02 -19.28 -14.57
C ALA A 356 18.18 -18.16 -13.54
N VAL A 357 17.17 -17.96 -12.71
CA VAL A 357 17.16 -16.94 -11.65
C VAL A 357 18.25 -17.23 -10.63
N ASP A 358 18.40 -18.47 -10.17
CA ASP A 358 19.47 -18.83 -9.22
C ASP A 358 20.87 -18.70 -9.83
N ALA A 359 21.03 -19.00 -11.12
CA ALA A 359 22.30 -18.80 -11.80
C ALA A 359 22.65 -17.32 -11.93
N MET A 360 21.66 -16.44 -12.15
CA MET A 360 21.84 -14.99 -12.11
C MET A 360 22.18 -14.49 -10.71
N TYR A 361 21.49 -14.99 -9.68
CA TYR A 361 21.84 -14.72 -8.28
C TYR A 361 23.30 -15.09 -7.99
N ASN A 362 23.74 -16.28 -8.41
CA ASN A 362 25.11 -16.73 -8.23
C ASN A 362 26.12 -15.84 -8.98
N LEU A 363 25.79 -15.37 -10.18
CA LEU A 363 26.61 -14.40 -10.91
C LEU A 363 26.73 -13.08 -10.15
N VAL A 364 25.62 -12.57 -9.59
CA VAL A 364 25.64 -11.38 -8.74
C VAL A 364 26.51 -11.61 -7.52
N ARG A 365 26.30 -12.69 -6.76
CA ARG A 365 27.06 -12.99 -5.53
C ARG A 365 28.55 -13.20 -5.77
N ALA A 366 28.93 -13.75 -6.93
CA ALA A 366 30.34 -13.90 -7.30
C ALA A 366 31.04 -12.54 -7.52
N ASN A 367 30.28 -11.49 -7.85
CA ASN A 367 30.79 -10.16 -8.16
C ASN A 367 30.55 -9.12 -7.05
N ASP A 368 29.47 -9.26 -6.29
CA ASP A 368 28.97 -8.35 -5.28
C ASP A 368 28.41 -9.11 -4.06
N GLY A 369 29.14 -9.04 -2.94
CA GLY A 369 28.74 -9.60 -1.65
C GLY A 369 28.15 -8.57 -0.68
N LEU A 370 27.95 -7.32 -1.11
CA LEU A 370 27.55 -6.21 -0.24
C LEU A 370 26.07 -5.87 -0.37
N HIS A 371 25.53 -5.88 -1.58
CA HIS A 371 24.17 -5.40 -1.80
C HIS A 371 23.13 -6.50 -1.54
N PRO A 372 21.98 -6.16 -0.95
CA PRO A 372 20.79 -7.00 -0.89
C PRO A 372 20.32 -7.50 -2.25
N THR A 373 19.59 -8.61 -2.25
CA THR A 373 18.93 -9.18 -3.42
C THR A 373 17.43 -9.33 -3.20
N THR A 374 16.65 -9.32 -4.27
CA THR A 374 15.23 -9.69 -4.27
C THR A 374 14.88 -10.34 -5.60
N VAL A 375 13.72 -11.00 -5.65
CA VAL A 375 13.05 -11.39 -6.91
C VAL A 375 11.64 -10.83 -6.84
N GLY A 376 11.30 -9.95 -7.77
CA GLY A 376 9.92 -9.48 -7.94
C GLY A 376 9.03 -10.60 -8.46
N GLU A 377 7.86 -10.85 -7.86
CA GLU A 377 6.92 -11.89 -8.32
C GLU A 377 5.47 -11.51 -8.02
N ALA A 378 4.58 -11.66 -9.01
CA ALA A 378 3.18 -11.27 -8.89
C ALA A 378 2.31 -12.31 -8.16
N GLN A 379 2.68 -13.58 -8.25
CA GLN A 379 1.88 -14.66 -7.68
C GLN A 379 2.41 -15.11 -6.33
N LEU A 380 1.56 -15.00 -5.30
CA LEU A 380 1.92 -15.39 -3.94
C LEU A 380 2.43 -16.83 -3.84
N PRO A 381 1.82 -17.84 -4.49
CA PRO A 381 2.31 -19.21 -4.42
C PRO A 381 3.68 -19.43 -5.04
N LEU A 382 4.14 -18.53 -5.91
CA LEU A 382 5.39 -18.67 -6.67
C LEU A 382 6.57 -18.02 -5.94
N LEU A 383 6.32 -17.10 -5.00
CA LEU A 383 7.35 -16.49 -4.14
C LEU A 383 8.22 -17.51 -3.40
N LYS A 384 7.67 -18.71 -3.13
CA LYS A 384 8.37 -19.81 -2.43
C LYS A 384 9.68 -20.21 -3.12
N TYR A 385 9.80 -20.05 -4.44
CA TYR A 385 11.02 -20.42 -5.17
C TYR A 385 12.18 -19.45 -4.90
N TRP A 386 11.90 -18.23 -4.45
CA TRP A 386 12.87 -17.15 -4.37
C TRP A 386 13.38 -16.88 -2.95
N LYS A 387 12.87 -17.63 -1.97
CA LYS A 387 13.12 -17.43 -0.55
C LYS A 387 14.60 -17.48 -0.19
N ASP A 388 15.33 -18.44 -0.76
CA ASP A 388 16.73 -18.71 -0.39
C ASP A 388 17.74 -17.76 -1.08
N ILE A 389 17.27 -16.93 -2.01
CA ILE A 389 18.08 -15.96 -2.76
C ILE A 389 17.66 -14.50 -2.53
N SER A 390 16.66 -14.26 -1.69
CA SER A 390 16.12 -12.91 -1.42
C SER A 390 16.51 -12.42 -0.03
N SER A 391 17.08 -11.22 0.04
CA SER A 391 17.32 -10.46 1.27
C SER A 391 16.04 -9.84 1.84
N PHE A 392 15.07 -9.55 0.97
CA PHE A 392 13.73 -9.08 1.31
C PHE A 392 12.76 -9.59 0.24
N ALA A 393 11.49 -9.77 0.61
CA ALA A 393 10.43 -10.13 -0.32
C ALA A 393 9.91 -8.87 -1.04
N SER A 394 9.72 -8.97 -2.36
CA SER A 394 9.19 -7.90 -3.22
C SER A 394 8.00 -8.37 -4.06
N PRO A 395 6.89 -8.82 -3.44
CA PRO A 395 5.69 -9.24 -4.16
C PRO A 395 5.08 -8.11 -5.00
N HIS A 396 4.56 -8.44 -6.17
CA HIS A 396 3.79 -7.52 -7.01
C HIS A 396 2.30 -7.79 -6.81
N LEU A 397 1.55 -6.81 -6.32
CA LEU A 397 0.21 -7.01 -5.81
C LEU A 397 -0.78 -6.11 -6.54
N TYR A 398 -1.48 -6.70 -7.50
CA TYR A 398 -2.54 -6.06 -8.27
C TYR A 398 -3.89 -6.57 -7.78
N VAL A 399 -4.58 -5.76 -6.98
CA VAL A 399 -5.93 -6.07 -6.50
C VAL A 399 -6.94 -5.56 -7.51
N TYR A 400 -7.84 -6.42 -7.94
CA TYR A 400 -8.85 -6.05 -8.92
C TYR A 400 -9.87 -5.06 -8.33
N ALA A 401 -10.03 -3.92 -8.99
CA ALA A 401 -11.12 -2.97 -8.77
C ALA A 401 -11.31 -2.08 -10.01
N THR A 402 -12.55 -1.71 -10.31
CA THR A 402 -12.87 -0.85 -11.47
C THR A 402 -14.06 0.08 -11.21
N SER A 403 -14.04 1.24 -11.85
CA SER A 403 -15.11 2.24 -11.81
C SER A 403 -16.45 1.72 -12.35
N ALA A 404 -16.44 0.64 -13.15
CA ALA A 404 -17.65 -0.08 -13.58
C ALA A 404 -18.31 -0.89 -12.46
N GLU A 405 -17.54 -1.31 -11.45
CA GLU A 405 -17.97 -2.12 -10.32
C GLU A 405 -17.55 -1.44 -9.01
N ARG A 406 -18.08 -0.24 -8.74
CA ARG A 406 -17.59 0.65 -7.67
C ARG A 406 -17.50 0.00 -6.28
N ASP A 407 -18.32 -1.00 -5.98
CA ASP A 407 -18.30 -1.72 -4.70
C ASP A 407 -17.01 -2.55 -4.51
N THR A 408 -16.30 -2.90 -5.58
CA THR A 408 -15.00 -3.60 -5.52
C THR A 408 -13.92 -2.74 -4.87
N LEU A 409 -14.02 -1.41 -4.99
CA LEU A 409 -13.07 -0.46 -4.44
C LEU A 409 -12.94 -0.63 -2.93
N ASP A 410 -14.06 -0.88 -2.25
CA ASP A 410 -14.12 -1.01 -0.79
C ASP A 410 -13.54 -2.34 -0.27
N GLN A 411 -13.19 -3.27 -1.17
CA GLN A 411 -12.54 -4.54 -0.83
C GLN A 411 -11.02 -4.50 -0.98
N VAL A 412 -10.46 -3.47 -1.60
CA VAL A 412 -9.03 -3.40 -1.97
C VAL A 412 -8.12 -3.62 -0.77
N ASN A 413 -8.36 -2.91 0.33
CA ASN A 413 -7.56 -3.02 1.55
C ASN A 413 -7.67 -4.42 2.19
N PHE A 414 -8.85 -5.03 2.20
CA PHE A 414 -9.07 -6.34 2.84
C PHE A 414 -8.42 -7.49 2.06
N VAL A 415 -8.41 -7.40 0.73
CA VAL A 415 -7.74 -8.36 -0.16
C VAL A 415 -6.23 -8.17 -0.08
N ALA A 416 -5.74 -6.92 -0.09
CA ALA A 416 -4.32 -6.63 0.07
C ALA A 416 -3.80 -7.13 1.43
N ASP A 417 -4.51 -6.86 2.52
CA ASP A 417 -4.16 -7.34 3.86
C ASP A 417 -4.12 -8.88 3.92
N ALA A 418 -5.07 -9.57 3.27
CA ALA A 418 -5.07 -11.03 3.20
C ALA A 418 -3.84 -11.56 2.47
N ALA A 419 -3.50 -10.95 1.33
CA ALA A 419 -2.30 -11.28 0.56
C ALA A 419 -1.03 -11.11 1.40
N LEU A 420 -0.87 -9.97 2.10
CA LEU A 420 0.29 -9.70 2.96
C LEU A 420 0.42 -10.70 4.12
N ARG A 421 -0.69 -11.15 4.71
CA ARG A 421 -0.66 -12.20 5.75
C ARG A 421 -0.17 -13.53 5.21
N GLU A 422 -0.66 -13.93 4.04
CA GLU A 422 -0.21 -15.19 3.41
C GLU A 422 1.24 -15.11 2.95
N MET A 423 1.69 -13.99 2.38
CA MET A 423 3.11 -13.78 2.07
C MET A 423 4.00 -13.96 3.30
N ARG A 424 3.59 -13.39 4.44
CA ARG A 424 4.34 -13.54 5.69
C ARG A 424 4.39 -14.98 6.19
N ARG A 425 3.34 -15.78 5.96
CA ARG A 425 3.36 -17.23 6.23
C ARG A 425 4.33 -17.95 5.32
N GLU A 426 4.31 -17.69 4.01
CA GLU A 426 5.16 -18.39 3.04
C GLU A 426 6.65 -18.04 3.19
N MET A 427 6.96 -16.74 3.22
CA MET A 427 8.34 -16.25 3.29
C MET A 427 8.92 -16.36 4.70
N GLY A 428 8.07 -16.45 5.72
CA GLY A 428 8.44 -16.46 7.12
C GLY A 428 8.47 -15.06 7.74
N SER A 429 8.12 -14.97 9.02
CA SER A 429 7.87 -13.70 9.72
C SER A 429 9.08 -12.79 9.88
N ALA A 430 10.29 -13.29 9.65
CA ALA A 430 11.56 -12.56 9.77
C ALA A 430 12.00 -11.91 8.45
N MET A 431 11.46 -12.35 7.31
CA MET A 431 11.79 -11.78 6.00
C MET A 431 11.24 -10.35 5.91
N PRO A 432 12.07 -9.32 5.68
CA PRO A 432 11.58 -7.97 5.38
C PRO A 432 10.74 -8.01 4.10
N LEU A 433 9.71 -7.17 4.02
CA LEU A 433 8.76 -7.20 2.92
C LEU A 433 8.41 -5.78 2.48
N VAL A 434 8.49 -5.54 1.17
CA VAL A 434 8.00 -4.35 0.48
C VAL A 434 7.09 -4.80 -0.65
N VAL A 435 5.95 -4.14 -0.86
CA VAL A 435 5.18 -4.38 -2.09
C VAL A 435 5.96 -3.79 -3.25
N GLY A 436 6.49 -4.66 -4.11
CA GLY A 436 7.42 -4.31 -5.19
C GLY A 436 6.77 -3.56 -6.32
N GLU A 437 5.49 -3.83 -6.52
CA GLU A 437 4.66 -3.17 -7.52
C GLU A 437 3.22 -3.23 -7.06
N PHE A 438 2.51 -2.11 -7.22
CA PHE A 438 1.06 -2.09 -7.21
C PHE A 438 0.58 -0.91 -8.06
N GLY A 439 -0.64 -1.01 -8.55
CA GLY A 439 -1.28 0.04 -9.31
C GLY A 439 -2.62 -0.42 -9.82
N ASN A 440 -3.31 0.49 -10.50
CA ASN A 440 -4.58 0.23 -11.14
C ASN A 440 -4.61 1.01 -12.46
N ALA A 441 -5.17 0.40 -13.51
CA ALA A 441 -5.21 0.97 -14.86
C ALA A 441 -6.59 1.51 -15.26
N ASP A 442 -7.50 1.71 -14.30
CA ASP A 442 -8.79 2.30 -14.58
C ASP A 442 -8.61 3.74 -15.10
N PRO A 443 -9.29 4.11 -16.20
CA PRO A 443 -9.14 5.42 -16.81
C PRO A 443 -9.80 6.56 -16.02
N ASP A 444 -10.70 6.26 -15.07
CA ASP A 444 -11.27 7.26 -14.15
C ASP A 444 -10.20 7.66 -13.13
N GLY A 445 -9.64 8.86 -13.29
CA GLY A 445 -8.55 9.37 -12.45
C GLY A 445 -8.93 9.53 -10.97
N ASP A 446 -10.20 9.81 -10.66
CA ASP A 446 -10.66 9.94 -9.27
C ASP A 446 -10.83 8.57 -8.63
N PHE A 447 -11.42 7.62 -9.37
CA PHE A 447 -11.49 6.22 -8.95
C PHE A 447 -10.09 5.63 -8.72
N ASN A 448 -9.16 5.94 -9.63
CA ASN A 448 -7.78 5.51 -9.52
C ASN A 448 -7.13 6.06 -8.24
N ALA A 449 -7.26 7.37 -7.98
CA ALA A 449 -6.74 7.97 -6.74
C ALA A 449 -7.34 7.32 -5.49
N ASP A 450 -8.64 7.03 -5.49
CA ASP A 450 -9.29 6.28 -4.42
C ASP A 450 -8.66 4.90 -4.27
N TYR A 451 -8.45 4.14 -5.36
CA TYR A 451 -7.78 2.83 -5.28
C TYR A 451 -6.42 2.92 -4.57
N TYR A 452 -5.59 3.88 -4.96
CA TYR A 452 -4.30 4.12 -4.32
C TYR A 452 -4.45 4.46 -2.84
N GLN A 453 -5.46 5.24 -2.44
CA GLN A 453 -5.74 5.54 -1.03
C GLN A 453 -6.02 4.27 -0.23
N ARG A 454 -6.97 3.41 -0.67
CA ARG A 454 -7.33 2.18 0.06
C ARG A 454 -6.13 1.23 0.17
N PHE A 455 -5.34 1.13 -0.89
CA PHE A 455 -4.16 0.28 -0.92
C PHE A 455 -3.06 0.79 0.01
N LEU A 456 -2.73 2.09 -0.06
CA LEU A 456 -1.73 2.70 0.82
C LEU A 456 -2.14 2.66 2.29
N ASP A 457 -3.43 2.79 2.60
CA ASP A 457 -3.94 2.64 3.98
C ASP A 457 -3.70 1.21 4.50
N SER A 458 -3.92 0.18 3.67
CA SER A 458 -3.58 -1.21 4.01
C SER A 458 -2.09 -1.38 4.30
N LEU A 459 -1.22 -0.78 3.47
CA LEU A 459 0.23 -0.85 3.70
C LEU A 459 0.68 -0.08 4.95
N ALA A 460 0.06 1.07 5.24
CA ALA A 460 0.31 1.82 6.46
C ALA A 460 -0.13 1.03 7.70
N VAL A 461 -1.27 0.35 7.63
CA VAL A 461 -1.77 -0.55 8.68
C VAL A 461 -0.84 -1.74 8.89
N ALA A 462 -0.36 -2.35 7.80
CA ALA A 462 0.58 -3.47 7.84
C ALA A 462 2.02 -3.07 8.19
N ASP A 463 2.31 -1.76 8.20
CA ASP A 463 3.64 -1.15 8.29
C ASP A 463 4.63 -1.72 7.25
N ARG A 464 4.23 -1.69 5.98
CA ARG A 464 5.03 -2.20 4.86
C ARG A 464 5.32 -1.10 3.86
N GLY A 465 6.58 -1.04 3.43
CA GLY A 465 6.98 -0.17 2.35
C GLY A 465 6.41 -0.58 1.00
N PHE A 466 6.53 0.30 0.02
CA PHE A 466 5.87 0.14 -1.27
C PHE A 466 6.69 0.69 -2.42
N MET A 467 6.37 0.20 -3.61
CA MET A 467 6.80 0.77 -4.88
C MET A 467 5.60 0.86 -5.84
N LEU A 468 5.29 2.06 -6.31
CA LEU A 468 4.28 2.29 -7.34
C LEU A 468 4.70 1.59 -8.64
N TRP A 469 3.78 1.00 -9.40
CA TRP A 469 4.14 0.32 -10.65
C TRP A 469 4.74 1.26 -11.71
N SER A 470 4.38 2.55 -11.75
CA SER A 470 4.96 3.41 -12.78
C SER A 470 5.03 4.88 -12.38
N LEU A 471 6.26 5.40 -12.40
CA LEU A 471 6.61 6.81 -12.37
C LEU A 471 7.30 7.14 -13.70
N SER A 472 6.51 7.55 -14.70
CA SER A 472 7.02 7.73 -16.06
C SER A 472 6.21 8.74 -16.89
N PRO A 473 6.86 9.73 -17.53
CA PRO A 473 6.20 10.58 -18.52
C PRO A 473 6.02 9.88 -19.87
N SER A 474 6.46 8.63 -20.05
CA SER A 474 6.29 7.96 -21.34
C SER A 474 4.80 7.81 -21.71
N PRO A 475 4.41 8.15 -22.96
CA PRO A 475 3.07 7.85 -23.49
C PRO A 475 2.71 6.36 -23.42
N ASN A 476 3.71 5.48 -23.37
CA ASN A 476 3.52 4.03 -23.33
C ASN A 476 3.17 3.51 -21.94
N GLN A 477 3.33 4.34 -20.90
CA GLN A 477 3.10 3.97 -19.51
C GLN A 477 1.76 4.47 -18.96
N GLN A 478 0.96 5.16 -19.77
CA GLN A 478 -0.13 6.00 -19.26
C GLN A 478 -1.27 5.23 -18.58
N GLY A 479 -1.41 3.92 -18.85
CA GLY A 479 -2.35 3.06 -18.16
C GLY A 479 -2.13 3.04 -16.64
N PHE A 480 -0.88 3.00 -16.18
CA PHE A 480 -0.58 2.91 -14.74
C PHE A 480 0.28 4.06 -14.19
N SER A 481 0.93 4.83 -15.06
CA SER A 481 1.81 5.91 -14.61
C SER A 481 1.03 6.94 -13.82
N VAL A 482 1.60 7.34 -12.67
CA VAL A 482 1.10 8.46 -11.87
C VAL A 482 1.49 9.83 -12.44
N LEU A 483 2.16 9.88 -13.59
CA LEU A 483 2.47 11.09 -14.34
C LEU A 483 1.72 11.17 -15.67
N THR A 484 1.44 12.39 -16.10
CA THR A 484 1.05 12.69 -17.49
C THR A 484 2.28 12.68 -18.42
N PRO A 485 2.10 12.67 -19.75
CA PRO A 485 3.21 12.80 -20.69
C PRO A 485 4.01 14.09 -20.58
N GLU A 486 3.40 15.14 -20.02
CA GLU A 486 4.02 16.44 -19.75
C GLU A 486 4.83 16.45 -18.45
N GLY A 487 4.83 15.35 -17.69
CA GLY A 487 5.54 15.22 -16.41
C GLY A 487 4.76 15.74 -15.20
N GLU A 488 3.46 16.03 -15.34
CA GLU A 488 2.61 16.48 -14.25
C GLU A 488 2.05 15.32 -13.42
N LEU A 489 1.86 15.50 -12.11
CA LEU A 489 1.24 14.49 -11.25
C LEU A 489 -0.26 14.32 -11.57
N LYS A 490 -0.66 13.08 -11.87
CA LYS A 490 -2.07 12.66 -11.88
C LYS A 490 -2.67 12.65 -10.46
N PRO A 491 -4.00 12.52 -10.29
CA PRO A 491 -4.65 12.48 -8.98
C PRO A 491 -4.01 11.50 -7.98
N ALA A 492 -3.63 10.28 -8.41
CA ALA A 492 -2.91 9.32 -7.58
C ALA A 492 -1.50 9.80 -7.18
N GLY A 493 -0.75 10.43 -8.09
CA GLY A 493 0.56 11.02 -7.78
C GLY A 493 0.45 12.17 -6.76
N LYS A 494 -0.55 13.04 -6.93
CA LYS A 494 -0.86 14.10 -5.95
C LYS A 494 -1.23 13.52 -4.58
N LEU A 495 -1.90 12.37 -4.55
CA LEU A 495 -2.18 11.68 -3.30
C LEU A 495 -0.90 11.23 -2.58
N VAL A 496 0.03 10.59 -3.29
CA VAL A 496 1.32 10.16 -2.72
C VAL A 496 2.14 11.36 -2.24
N GLN A 497 2.11 12.47 -3.00
CA GLN A 497 2.71 13.75 -2.61
C GLN A 497 2.16 14.28 -1.29
N ARG A 498 0.83 14.34 -1.13
CA ARG A 498 0.20 14.71 0.15
C ARG A 498 0.61 13.75 1.27
N GLY A 499 0.73 12.46 0.97
CA GLY A 499 1.18 11.43 1.90
C GLY A 499 2.56 11.67 2.51
N ARG A 500 3.43 12.50 1.91
CA ARG A 500 4.70 12.93 2.49
C ARG A 500 4.50 13.79 3.76
N TRP A 501 3.41 14.54 3.83
CA TRP A 501 3.12 15.49 4.91
C TRP A 501 2.29 14.91 6.05
N MET A 502 1.59 13.81 5.80
CA MET A 502 0.72 13.16 6.79
C MET A 502 1.42 12.87 8.14
N PRO A 503 2.69 12.39 8.20
CA PRO A 503 3.34 12.16 9.48
C PRO A 503 3.48 13.43 10.34
N VAL A 504 3.90 14.55 9.75
CA VAL A 504 4.06 15.82 10.49
C VAL A 504 2.70 16.43 10.84
N VAL A 505 1.70 16.30 9.97
CA VAL A 505 0.33 16.71 10.26
C VAL A 505 -0.24 15.91 11.43
N GLN A 506 -0.02 14.59 11.47
CA GLN A 506 -0.46 13.75 12.58
C GLN A 506 0.24 14.15 13.89
N GLN A 507 1.52 14.52 13.84
CA GLN A 507 2.24 15.06 15.00
C GLN A 507 1.61 16.38 15.48
N LEU A 508 1.17 17.26 14.59
CA LEU A 508 0.50 18.52 14.94
C LEU A 508 -0.88 18.28 15.55
N TYR A 509 -1.71 17.42 14.96
CA TYR A 509 -3.01 17.02 15.53
C TYR A 509 -2.85 16.43 16.93
N LEU A 510 -1.88 15.52 17.10
CA LEU A 510 -1.54 14.96 18.39
C LEU A 510 -1.14 16.05 19.39
N ALA A 511 -0.24 16.94 19.00
CA ALA A 511 0.34 17.92 19.90
C ALA A 511 -0.68 18.97 20.33
N TYR A 512 -1.47 19.49 19.39
CA TYR A 512 -2.45 20.55 19.65
C TYR A 512 -3.78 20.04 20.19
N LEU A 513 -4.25 18.86 19.77
CA LEU A 513 -5.61 18.40 20.06
C LEU A 513 -5.66 17.16 20.96
N GLY A 514 -4.57 16.37 20.97
CA GLY A 514 -4.42 15.19 21.82
C GLY A 514 -5.10 13.91 21.30
N TYR A 515 -5.59 13.91 20.06
CA TYR A 515 -6.23 12.74 19.42
C TYR A 515 -5.84 12.62 17.94
N PRO A 516 -6.03 11.44 17.31
CA PRO A 516 -5.73 11.24 15.89
C PRO A 516 -6.53 12.17 14.98
N ALA A 517 -5.95 12.63 13.87
CA ALA A 517 -6.70 13.32 12.84
C ALA A 517 -7.77 12.38 12.23
N ASP A 518 -8.94 12.92 11.89
CA ASP A 518 -9.85 12.19 11.00
C ASP A 518 -9.24 12.14 9.58
N PRO A 519 -9.62 11.17 8.73
CA PRO A 519 -9.00 11.03 7.41
C PRO A 519 -9.12 12.28 6.52
N ALA A 520 -10.26 12.98 6.57
CA ALA A 520 -10.47 14.17 5.74
C ALA A 520 -9.66 15.37 6.25
N GLY A 521 -9.62 15.58 7.56
CA GLY A 521 -8.81 16.61 8.21
C GLY A 521 -7.31 16.41 7.98
N LEU A 522 -6.85 15.15 8.03
CA LEU A 522 -5.46 14.77 7.72
C LEU A 522 -5.10 15.09 6.27
N GLN A 523 -5.95 14.69 5.32
CA GLN A 523 -5.73 14.95 3.89
C GLN A 523 -5.74 16.45 3.57
N ASN A 524 -6.72 17.20 4.08
CA ASN A 524 -6.86 18.63 3.81
C ASN A 524 -5.67 19.43 4.34
N PHE A 525 -5.26 19.18 5.59
CA PHE A 525 -4.12 19.91 6.14
C PHE A 525 -2.81 19.52 5.42
N SER A 526 -2.64 18.24 5.05
CA SER A 526 -1.49 17.78 4.26
C SER A 526 -1.46 18.40 2.85
N ALA A 527 -2.62 18.61 2.22
CA ALA A 527 -2.73 19.28 0.92
C ALA A 527 -2.25 20.73 0.99
N GLN A 528 -2.69 21.49 2.00
CA GLN A 528 -2.29 22.88 2.17
C GLN A 528 -0.77 23.02 2.44
N LEU A 529 -0.16 22.07 3.17
CA LEU A 529 1.30 22.06 3.34
C LEU A 529 2.04 21.70 2.04
N ALA A 530 1.50 20.78 1.24
CA ALA A 530 2.08 20.44 -0.07
C ALA A 530 2.02 21.63 -1.05
N GLU A 531 0.90 22.36 -1.07
CA GLU A 531 0.73 23.58 -1.86
C GLU A 531 1.71 24.68 -1.42
N LEU A 532 1.83 24.92 -0.11
CA LEU A 532 2.80 25.87 0.43
C LEU A 532 4.24 25.48 0.04
N ALA A 533 4.60 24.21 0.16
CA ALA A 533 5.92 23.74 -0.21
C ALA A 533 6.21 23.90 -1.71
N ALA A 534 5.21 23.70 -2.57
CA ALA A 534 5.34 23.95 -4.00
C ALA A 534 5.53 25.44 -4.32
N ASP A 535 4.77 26.33 -3.66
CA ASP A 535 4.95 27.78 -3.78
C ASP A 535 6.34 28.24 -3.31
N MET A 536 6.78 27.75 -2.14
CA MET A 536 8.12 28.02 -1.62
C MET A 536 9.20 27.54 -2.59
N HIS A 537 9.04 26.35 -3.17
CA HIS A 537 9.97 25.81 -4.15
C HIS A 537 10.05 26.67 -5.42
N ALA A 538 8.91 27.14 -5.94
CA ALA A 538 8.88 28.07 -7.07
C ALA A 538 9.61 29.40 -6.77
N ARG A 539 9.74 29.78 -5.48
CA ARG A 539 10.52 30.92 -5.00
C ARG A 539 11.99 30.59 -4.68
N GLY A 540 12.45 29.37 -4.94
CA GLY A 540 13.81 28.91 -4.62
C GLY A 540 14.04 28.61 -3.14
N LEU A 541 12.97 28.39 -2.37
CA LEU A 541 13.01 28.00 -0.96
C LEU A 541 12.61 26.52 -0.82
N GLU A 542 13.00 25.89 0.29
CA GLU A 542 12.64 24.50 0.55
C GLU A 542 11.95 24.36 1.91
N LEU A 543 10.79 23.70 1.93
CA LEU A 543 10.09 23.35 3.15
C LEU A 543 10.16 21.84 3.37
N GLN A 544 10.84 21.43 4.44
CA GLN A 544 10.93 20.02 4.80
C GLN A 544 9.69 19.57 5.59
N PRO A 545 9.19 18.33 5.41
CA PRO A 545 8.00 17.80 6.08
C PRO A 545 8.30 17.35 7.52
N ASN A 546 8.86 18.22 8.34
CA ASN A 546 9.15 17.95 9.75
C ASN A 546 8.84 19.16 10.63
N LEU A 547 8.60 18.90 11.93
CA LEU A 547 8.20 19.95 12.87
C LEU A 547 9.20 21.10 12.99
N GLY A 548 10.51 20.82 12.89
CA GLY A 548 11.55 21.86 12.99
C GLY A 548 11.47 22.86 11.84
N ALA A 549 11.30 22.37 10.61
CA ALA A 549 11.14 23.23 9.44
C ALA A 549 9.82 24.00 9.46
N LEU A 550 8.71 23.37 9.87
CA LEU A 550 7.43 24.07 10.05
C LEU A 550 7.53 25.15 11.14
N ASP A 551 8.19 24.86 12.26
CA ASP A 551 8.39 25.83 13.33
C ASP A 551 9.20 27.05 12.86
N GLN A 552 10.24 26.84 12.05
CA GLN A 552 11.02 27.94 11.46
C GLN A 552 10.19 28.77 10.48
N ALA A 553 9.42 28.10 9.60
CA ALA A 553 8.61 28.77 8.58
C ALA A 553 7.39 29.51 9.16
N TYR A 554 6.92 29.16 10.36
CA TYR A 554 5.75 29.80 11.00
C TYR A 554 5.84 31.33 11.06
N GLN A 555 7.05 31.88 11.27
CA GLN A 555 7.23 33.33 11.37
C GLN A 555 7.17 34.05 10.03
N SER A 556 7.56 33.39 8.94
CA SER A 556 7.73 33.99 7.62
C SER A 556 6.61 33.66 6.63
N GLU A 557 5.86 32.57 6.86
CA GLU A 557 4.85 32.06 5.94
C GLU A 557 3.43 32.21 6.53
N PRO A 558 2.66 33.24 6.11
CA PRO A 558 1.33 33.53 6.66
C PRO A 558 0.35 32.36 6.55
N ALA A 559 0.41 31.59 5.45
CA ALA A 559 -0.43 30.42 5.25
C ALA A 559 -0.18 29.34 6.32
N LEU A 560 1.10 29.08 6.65
CA LEU A 560 1.46 28.14 7.71
C LEU A 560 1.03 28.64 9.10
N ARG A 561 1.21 29.94 9.35
CA ARG A 561 0.75 30.57 10.60
C ARG A 561 -0.75 30.39 10.78
N GLN A 562 -1.55 30.71 9.76
CA GLN A 562 -3.00 30.57 9.78
C GLN A 562 -3.41 29.11 10.07
N LEU A 563 -2.74 28.15 9.45
CA LEU A 563 -2.97 26.74 9.67
C LEU A 563 -2.72 26.31 11.13
N LEU A 564 -1.57 26.65 11.70
CA LEU A 564 -1.23 26.30 13.08
C LEU A 564 -2.10 27.04 14.11
N ASP A 565 -2.38 28.32 13.87
CA ASP A 565 -3.27 29.12 14.71
C ASP A 565 -4.72 28.57 14.69
N SER A 566 -5.17 27.94 13.60
CA SER A 566 -6.49 27.31 13.56
C SER A 566 -6.62 26.14 14.55
N LEU A 567 -5.56 25.37 14.75
CA LEU A 567 -5.53 24.30 15.75
C LEU A 567 -5.54 24.87 17.17
N TYR A 568 -4.73 25.90 17.42
CA TYR A 568 -4.65 26.59 18.72
C TYR A 568 -6.00 27.23 19.11
N ASN A 569 -6.70 27.84 18.16
CA ASN A 569 -7.97 28.51 18.41
C ASN A 569 -9.18 27.54 18.47
N SER A 570 -8.96 26.24 18.30
CA SER A 570 -10.04 25.25 18.32
C SER A 570 -10.58 25.02 19.73
N SER A 571 -11.86 24.64 19.84
CA SER A 571 -12.44 24.21 21.11
C SER A 571 -11.69 23.02 21.71
N SER A 572 -11.32 22.04 20.87
CA SER A 572 -10.53 20.86 21.24
C SER A 572 -9.21 21.21 21.93
N PHE A 573 -8.53 22.28 21.51
CA PHE A 573 -7.30 22.76 22.15
C PHE A 573 -7.59 23.32 23.54
N SER A 574 -8.61 24.18 23.67
CA SER A 574 -8.99 24.80 24.95
C SER A 574 -9.49 23.81 26.01
N GLU A 575 -9.94 22.61 25.60
CA GLU A 575 -10.30 21.53 26.53
C GLU A 575 -9.08 20.90 27.23
N ILE A 576 -7.88 21.02 26.66
CA ILE A 576 -6.68 20.33 27.17
C ILE A 576 -5.56 21.27 27.61
N TYR A 577 -5.56 22.52 27.11
CA TYR A 577 -4.54 23.51 27.43
C TYR A 577 -5.13 24.77 28.06
N THR A 578 -4.45 25.29 29.07
CA THR A 578 -4.78 26.51 29.82
C THR A 578 -3.59 27.47 29.70
N PRO A 579 -3.44 28.16 28.56
CA PRO A 579 -2.20 28.84 28.20
C PRO A 579 -1.98 30.14 28.97
N GLU A 580 -2.89 30.55 29.87
CA GLU A 580 -2.83 31.80 30.64
C GLU A 580 -1.54 31.90 31.47
N ARG A 581 -1.20 30.82 32.18
CA ARG A 581 0.01 30.71 32.99
C ARG A 581 1.04 29.81 32.31
N SER A 582 2.14 30.43 31.86
CA SER A 582 3.19 29.77 31.07
C SER A 582 3.75 28.49 31.72
N SER A 583 3.95 28.46 33.05
CA SER A 583 4.43 27.26 33.74
C SER A 583 3.45 26.10 33.66
N ASP A 584 2.16 26.36 33.74
CA ASP A 584 1.12 25.33 33.75
C ASP A 584 0.92 24.81 32.34
N TYR A 585 0.97 25.72 31.35
CA TYR A 585 0.95 25.39 29.95
C TYR A 585 2.11 24.48 29.53
N VAL A 586 3.35 24.81 29.92
CA VAL A 586 4.52 23.95 29.64
C VAL A 586 4.37 22.56 30.26
N GLN A 587 3.92 22.48 31.52
CA GLN A 587 3.67 21.19 32.17
C GLN A 587 2.61 20.35 31.45
N GLN A 588 1.52 20.98 30.99
CA GLN A 588 0.49 20.31 30.21
C GLN A 588 1.05 19.77 28.89
N ILE A 589 1.87 20.55 28.17
CA ILE A 589 2.51 20.12 26.92
C ILE A 589 3.40 18.89 27.16
N TYR A 590 4.25 18.92 28.20
CA TYR A 590 5.13 17.80 28.55
C TYR A 590 4.35 16.54 28.93
N LEU A 591 3.29 16.67 29.73
CA LEU A 591 2.46 15.52 30.09
C LEU A 591 1.78 14.90 28.87
N ARG A 592 1.25 15.72 27.95
CA ARG A 592 0.52 15.24 26.78
C ARG A 592 1.41 14.64 25.71
N LEU A 593 2.57 15.24 25.45
CA LEU A 593 3.51 14.73 24.46
C LEU A 593 4.35 13.57 25.01
N PHE A 594 4.91 13.74 26.21
CA PHE A 594 6.00 12.90 26.72
C PHE A 594 5.63 12.04 27.94
N ASN A 595 4.39 12.13 28.44
CA ASN A 595 3.91 11.40 29.63
C ASN A 595 4.75 11.66 30.90
N ARG A 596 5.33 12.86 31.02
CA ARG A 596 6.12 13.25 32.19
C ARG A 596 6.01 14.75 32.44
N GLN A 597 6.48 15.19 33.60
CA GLN A 597 6.71 16.60 33.87
C GLN A 597 8.07 17.05 33.31
N PRO A 598 8.23 18.34 32.93
CA PRO A 598 9.54 18.90 32.66
C PRO A 598 10.40 18.89 33.92
N ASP A 599 11.73 18.79 33.77
CA ASP A 599 12.64 19.11 34.86
C ASP A 599 12.63 20.63 35.13
N ALA A 600 13.27 21.05 36.24
CA ALA A 600 13.25 22.44 36.67
C ALA A 600 13.85 23.40 35.63
N ASP A 601 14.94 22.99 34.97
CA ASP A 601 15.64 23.80 33.98
C ASP A 601 14.82 23.94 32.70
N GLY A 602 14.23 22.84 32.21
CA GLY A 602 13.33 22.83 31.06
C GLY A 602 12.06 23.64 31.31
N LEU A 603 11.44 23.51 32.50
CA LEU A 603 10.27 24.30 32.87
C LEU A 603 10.58 25.80 32.86
N LYS A 604 11.72 26.17 33.45
CA LYS A 604 12.19 27.56 33.48
C LYS A 604 12.46 28.06 32.07
N TYR A 605 13.22 27.31 31.27
CA TYR A 605 13.59 27.69 29.91
C TYR A 605 12.35 27.99 29.05
N TRP A 606 11.38 27.08 29.00
CA TRP A 606 10.20 27.28 28.17
C TRP A 606 9.27 28.38 28.71
N SER A 607 9.13 28.48 30.04
CA SER A 607 8.33 29.54 30.65
C SER A 607 8.92 30.93 30.40
N ASP A 608 10.24 31.07 30.46
CA ASP A 608 10.92 32.33 30.17
C ASP A 608 10.80 32.71 28.70
N ASN A 609 10.87 31.74 27.78
CA ASN A 609 10.67 32.00 26.35
C ASN A 609 9.25 32.52 26.05
N LEU A 610 8.24 31.96 26.71
CA LEU A 610 6.84 32.41 26.61
C LEU A 610 6.61 33.79 27.23
N ASN A 611 7.28 34.10 28.35
CA ASN A 611 7.04 35.33 29.10
C ASN A 611 7.88 36.52 28.61
N TYR A 612 9.10 36.27 28.15
CA TYR A 612 10.11 37.32 27.99
C TYR A 612 10.80 37.32 26.62
N PHE A 613 10.90 36.17 25.93
CA PHE A 613 11.67 36.06 24.68
C PHE A 613 10.81 35.89 23.42
N GLY A 614 9.51 36.19 23.50
CA GLY A 614 8.65 36.33 22.33
C GLY A 614 8.22 35.01 21.68
N LEU A 615 8.31 33.87 22.38
CA LEU A 615 7.67 32.64 21.92
C LEU A 615 6.15 32.79 22.02
N GLU A 616 5.47 32.84 20.88
CA GLU A 616 4.01 32.91 20.84
C GLU A 616 3.38 31.66 21.45
N LYS A 617 2.32 31.83 22.27
CA LYS A 617 1.60 30.72 22.90
C LYS A 617 1.01 29.74 21.88
N SER A 618 0.57 30.23 20.72
CA SER A 618 0.05 29.40 19.64
C SER A 618 1.12 28.57 18.92
N ARG A 619 2.38 29.00 18.95
CA ARG A 619 3.52 28.28 18.38
C ARG A 619 4.17 27.30 19.36
N ALA A 620 4.02 27.55 20.66
CA ALA A 620 4.75 26.87 21.73
C ALA A 620 4.68 25.33 21.69
N VAL A 621 3.53 24.76 21.37
CA VAL A 621 3.34 23.30 21.27
C VAL A 621 4.25 22.70 20.21
N ALA A 622 4.25 23.26 19.00
CA ALA A 622 5.10 22.82 17.90
C ALA A 622 6.58 23.01 18.23
N THR A 623 6.95 24.17 18.79
CA THR A 623 8.34 24.48 19.15
C THR A 623 8.90 23.52 20.21
N ILE A 624 8.13 23.22 21.26
CA ILE A 624 8.56 22.30 22.33
C ILE A 624 8.70 20.88 21.78
N PHE A 625 7.77 20.44 20.93
CA PHE A 625 7.86 19.12 20.31
C PHE A 625 9.08 19.04 19.37
N ALA A 626 9.26 20.02 18.49
CA ALA A 626 10.44 20.11 17.62
C ALA A 626 11.75 20.13 18.42
N GLY A 627 11.79 20.85 19.53
CA GLY A 627 12.94 20.91 20.44
C GLY A 627 13.33 19.52 21.00
N SER A 628 12.35 18.66 21.30
CA SER A 628 12.64 17.29 21.76
C SER A 628 13.34 16.45 20.68
N LEU A 629 13.00 16.66 19.40
CA LEU A 629 13.55 15.90 18.27
C LEU A 629 15.03 16.27 17.98
N GLY A 630 15.44 17.49 18.31
CA GLY A 630 16.81 17.99 18.10
C GLY A 630 17.74 17.86 19.31
N ALA A 631 17.23 17.50 20.48
CA ALA A 631 18.00 17.51 21.73
C ALA A 631 18.83 16.24 21.95
N GLY A 632 20.07 16.41 22.39
CA GLY A 632 21.05 15.32 22.52
C GLY A 632 20.98 14.52 23.82
N SER A 633 20.24 14.98 24.84
CA SER A 633 20.17 14.32 26.14
C SER A 633 19.45 12.97 26.05
N ALA A 634 19.80 12.02 26.94
CA ALA A 634 19.14 10.71 26.97
C ALA A 634 17.62 10.85 27.19
N GLN A 635 17.21 11.76 28.07
CA GLN A 635 15.79 12.01 28.31
C GLN A 635 15.08 12.61 27.09
N ALA A 636 15.72 13.55 26.38
CA ALA A 636 15.10 14.13 25.19
C ALA A 636 14.90 13.09 24.07
N LYS A 637 15.81 12.11 23.93
CA LYS A 637 15.62 11.00 23.00
C LYS A 637 14.40 10.14 23.37
N LEU A 638 14.13 9.93 24.66
CA LEU A 638 12.92 9.23 25.13
C LEU A 638 11.65 10.05 24.88
N ASP A 639 11.73 11.37 25.04
CA ASP A 639 10.61 12.29 24.76
C ASP A 639 10.27 12.29 23.27
N ALA A 640 11.29 12.44 22.42
CA ALA A 640 11.20 12.36 20.97
C ALA A 640 10.60 11.02 20.52
N ALA A 641 11.07 9.91 21.10
CA ALA A 641 10.54 8.58 20.84
C ALA A 641 9.06 8.49 21.25
N SER A 642 8.70 8.95 22.45
CA SER A 642 7.31 8.91 22.94
C SER A 642 6.34 9.68 22.03
N GLY A 643 6.70 10.90 21.63
CA GLY A 643 5.90 11.69 20.70
C GLY A 643 5.77 11.03 19.32
N SER A 644 6.87 10.47 18.81
CA SER A 644 6.90 9.78 17.51
C SER A 644 6.08 8.49 17.52
N LYS A 645 6.13 7.70 18.60
CA LYS A 645 5.32 6.49 18.78
C LYS A 645 3.83 6.79 18.85
N LYS A 646 3.46 7.86 19.55
CA LYS A 646 2.08 8.36 19.58
C LYS A 646 1.59 8.75 18.18
N ALA A 647 2.40 9.50 17.42
CA ALA A 647 2.05 9.87 16.05
C ALA A 647 1.89 8.64 15.14
N ALA A 648 2.75 7.63 15.28
CA ALA A 648 2.66 6.39 14.52
C ALA A 648 1.39 5.58 14.86
N VAL A 649 1.04 5.44 16.14
CA VAL A 649 -0.22 4.80 16.57
C VAL A 649 -1.43 5.59 16.05
N ALA A 650 -1.37 6.92 16.10
CA ALA A 650 -2.43 7.77 15.61
C ALA A 650 -2.62 7.64 14.09
N ALA A 651 -1.53 7.59 13.32
CA ALA A 651 -1.57 7.38 11.87
C ALA A 651 -2.15 6.00 11.51
N ALA A 652 -1.70 4.94 12.19
CA ALA A 652 -2.24 3.60 12.00
C ALA A 652 -3.73 3.50 12.37
N PHE A 653 -4.18 4.23 13.39
CA PHE A 653 -5.59 4.36 13.74
C PHE A 653 -6.38 5.07 12.62
N THR A 654 -5.92 6.23 12.16
CA THR A 654 -6.59 6.97 11.06
C THR A 654 -6.69 6.14 9.79
N ALA A 655 -5.61 5.44 9.40
CA ALA A 655 -5.60 4.52 8.25
C ALA A 655 -6.57 3.33 8.41
N SER A 656 -6.93 2.95 9.64
CA SER A 656 -7.88 1.87 9.91
C SER A 656 -9.34 2.28 9.71
N LEU A 657 -9.60 3.58 9.54
CA LEU A 657 -10.90 4.15 9.15
C LEU A 657 -11.09 4.08 7.63
N SER A 658 -10.73 2.94 7.04
CA SER A 658 -10.63 2.77 5.59
C SER A 658 -11.98 2.55 4.89
N THR A 659 -13.08 2.32 5.62
CA THR A 659 -14.43 2.18 5.05
C THR A 659 -15.28 3.42 5.34
N PRO A 660 -16.27 3.76 4.48
CA PRO A 660 -17.20 4.86 4.75
C PRO A 660 -17.85 4.76 6.13
N GLN A 661 -18.33 3.57 6.50
CA GLN A 661 -19.00 3.33 7.78
C GLN A 661 -18.08 3.65 8.97
N ARG A 662 -16.80 3.25 8.92
CA ARG A 662 -15.84 3.56 9.98
C ARG A 662 -15.51 5.04 10.08
N ARG A 663 -15.44 5.74 8.93
CA ARG A 663 -15.23 7.20 8.91
C ARG A 663 -16.40 7.93 9.55
N ASP A 664 -17.62 7.52 9.23
CA ASP A 664 -18.84 8.14 9.78
C ASP A 664 -18.95 7.97 11.31
N CYS A 665 -18.43 6.87 11.86
CA CYS A 665 -18.36 6.67 13.31
C CYS A 665 -17.36 7.61 14.01
N TYR A 666 -16.36 8.13 13.29
CA TYR A 666 -15.32 8.98 13.88
C TYR A 666 -15.78 10.44 13.98
N THR A 667 -16.81 10.68 14.79
CA THR A 667 -17.45 11.99 14.94
C THR A 667 -17.72 12.37 16.40
N GLY A 668 -17.73 13.68 16.65
CA GLY A 668 -18.13 14.27 17.94
C GLY A 668 -17.23 13.92 19.13
N LYS A 669 -17.78 14.09 20.33
CA LYS A 669 -17.03 13.96 21.60
C LYS A 669 -16.54 12.53 21.87
N ASN A 670 -17.25 11.52 21.38
CA ASN A 670 -16.86 10.12 21.56
C ASN A 670 -15.55 9.80 20.81
N ALA A 671 -15.41 10.28 19.58
CA ALA A 671 -14.17 10.15 18.80
C ALA A 671 -12.97 10.77 19.52
N VAL A 672 -13.14 12.00 20.04
CA VAL A 672 -12.10 12.71 20.79
C VAL A 672 -11.69 11.95 22.06
N ALA A 673 -12.66 11.52 22.87
CA ALA A 673 -12.40 10.80 24.11
C ALA A 673 -11.69 9.46 23.88
N LEU A 674 -12.14 8.71 22.88
CA LEU A 674 -11.57 7.42 22.51
C LEU A 674 -10.16 7.58 21.93
N GLY A 675 -9.94 8.55 21.04
CA GLY A 675 -8.62 8.87 20.50
C GLY A 675 -7.61 9.26 21.58
N ARG A 676 -8.02 10.13 22.53
CA ARG A 676 -7.19 10.50 23.70
C ARG A 676 -6.85 9.29 24.57
N THR A 677 -7.83 8.42 24.82
CA THR A 677 -7.65 7.20 25.62
C THR A 677 -6.68 6.22 24.95
N LEU A 678 -6.81 6.03 23.63
CA LEU A 678 -5.93 5.15 22.85
C LEU A 678 -4.46 5.56 22.98
N LEU A 679 -4.18 6.87 23.00
CA LEU A 679 -2.82 7.41 23.00
C LEU A 679 -2.21 7.61 24.40
N ALA A 680 -3.03 7.62 25.45
CA ALA A 680 -2.58 7.90 26.81
C ALA A 680 -1.49 6.92 27.32
N ALA A 681 -1.58 5.64 26.92
CA ALA A 681 -0.63 4.61 27.34
C ALA A 681 0.62 4.52 26.46
N VAL A 682 0.67 5.25 25.34
CA VAL A 682 1.78 5.16 24.37
C VAL A 682 2.99 5.98 24.85
N ASN A 683 4.17 5.37 24.82
CA ASN A 683 5.44 5.93 25.29
C ASN A 683 6.61 5.45 24.40
N ALA A 684 7.85 5.80 24.77
CA ALA A 684 9.06 5.44 24.04
C ALA A 684 9.24 3.93 23.79
N ASP A 685 8.78 3.10 24.73
CA ASP A 685 8.90 1.64 24.69
C ASP A 685 7.77 0.96 23.90
N THR A 686 6.80 1.73 23.39
CA THR A 686 5.66 1.17 22.67
C THR A 686 6.10 0.57 21.34
N ASP A 687 5.78 -0.72 21.16
CA ASP A 687 5.84 -1.38 19.87
C ASP A 687 4.51 -1.19 19.13
N VAL A 688 4.54 -0.40 18.06
CA VAL A 688 3.36 -0.05 17.26
C VAL A 688 2.75 -1.29 16.62
N ALA A 689 3.57 -2.27 16.23
CA ALA A 689 3.10 -3.48 15.56
C ALA A 689 2.22 -4.34 16.48
N THR A 690 2.61 -4.48 17.76
CA THR A 690 1.82 -5.22 18.75
C THR A 690 0.70 -4.39 19.36
N TYR A 691 0.77 -3.06 19.27
CA TYR A 691 -0.31 -2.14 19.66
C TYR A 691 -1.55 -2.24 18.76
N ARG A 692 -1.43 -2.93 17.61
CA ARG A 692 -2.49 -3.10 16.61
C ARG A 692 -3.82 -3.60 17.18
N THR A 693 -3.79 -4.60 18.08
CA THR A 693 -5.02 -5.13 18.68
C THR A 693 -5.81 -4.07 19.46
N ARG A 694 -5.12 -3.09 20.06
CA ARG A 694 -5.78 -1.96 20.75
C ARG A 694 -6.36 -0.95 19.77
N ILE A 695 -5.70 -0.73 18.63
CA ILE A 695 -6.23 0.10 17.54
C ILE A 695 -7.52 -0.52 17.00
N ASP A 696 -7.51 -1.82 16.70
CA ASP A 696 -8.69 -2.52 16.18
C ASP A 696 -9.85 -2.50 17.19
N ALA A 697 -9.57 -2.72 18.48
CA ALA A 697 -10.57 -2.61 19.54
C ALA A 697 -11.15 -1.18 19.63
N ALA A 698 -10.33 -0.16 19.49
CA ALA A 698 -10.75 1.24 19.50
C ALA A 698 -11.64 1.58 18.28
N VAL A 699 -11.26 1.12 17.08
CA VAL A 699 -12.08 1.28 15.87
C VAL A 699 -13.44 0.57 16.02
N ASN A 700 -13.45 -0.65 16.56
CA ASN A 700 -14.70 -1.39 16.79
C ASN A 700 -15.59 -0.71 17.84
N ALA A 701 -15.02 -0.17 18.91
CA ALA A 701 -15.76 0.55 19.94
C ALA A 701 -16.36 1.88 19.46
N LEU A 702 -15.81 2.49 18.41
CA LEU A 702 -16.39 3.69 17.79
C LEU A 702 -17.70 3.41 17.07
N CYS A 703 -17.76 2.27 16.38
CA CYS A 703 -18.93 1.90 15.59
C CYS A 703 -19.94 1.02 16.34
N GLY A 704 -19.57 0.50 17.51
CA GLY A 704 -20.44 -0.29 18.37
C GLY A 704 -21.06 0.55 19.49
N ASN A 705 -22.25 1.12 19.25
CA ASN A 705 -23.25 1.44 20.26
C ASN A 705 -24.65 1.33 19.66
#